data_AF-A0A949MM14-F1
#
_entry.id   AF-A0A949MM14-F1
#
_cell.length_a   1.000
_cell.length_b   1.000
_cell.length_c   1.000
_cell.angle_alpha   90.00
_cell.angle_beta   90.00
_cell.angle_gamma   90.00
#
_symmetry.space_group_name_H-M   'P 1'
#
loop_
_entity.id
_entity.type
_entity.pdbx_description
1 polymer ?
#
loop_
_entity_poly.entity_id
_entity_poly.type
_entity_poly.pdbx_seq_one_letter_code
_entity_poly.pdbx_strand_id
1 'polypeptide(L)'
;MALHVITGNRLADGISVWFAGPKGWAELVGQAVGYDEAGLEAALAQANPADAELHVVDIRAVEVTREGGMLFPVAHREQIRARGPSVRADLPAGVWRDGAEPLPPLPSASSSSPFAGIYRYDEYDRDFLRQRATVFGEQVERRRKGELTEDEFKPLRLMNGVYLQLHAYMLRIAIPYGVLSATQLRQLAYVARHYDRGYGHFTTRQNIQFNWLRLEDVPDALAALAEADIHGIQTSGNCIRNTTTDEFAGAAADEIVDPRLYAEIIRQWSTDHPEFTYLPRKFKIAIVGAGHDRAAVRVHDIGIEAYRDAAGAPVFRIFAGGGLGRTPYVAVQLREDLPVPELLRYCEAILRVYNALGRRDNMYKARIKILIREMKPEAFIKMVEDEYASMAAGYCLLTDEMVQAVAARFPVPEFPRQDTGVLKSALLDDRALARWVKQNTHPHKQPGYISAVISLKPVGGIAGDASADEMDVVANLADKYSLGEVRVSHVQNLVLPHVAKDDLPALFKDLVQAGLATDNIGLVTDIIACPGMDYCALATARSIPLAQRIAERLAPKQHEIGTLHVNISGCINACGHHHVGHIGLLGVDKNGEEVYQITLGGAADEKAAIGKIIGPAVPTAKVPDAIEALMEAYLKLRETGERFIDTYRRLGAEPFKGAIYATH
;
A
#
# COMPACT_ATOMS: atom_id res chain seq x y z
N MET A 1 34.23 27.66 -1.12
CA MET A 1 34.40 26.64 -0.06
C MET A 1 33.03 26.02 0.17
N ALA A 2 32.95 24.70 0.25
CA ALA A 2 31.69 24.01 0.56
C ALA A 2 31.25 24.41 1.97
N LEU A 3 29.99 24.79 2.12
CA LEU A 3 29.40 25.16 3.39
C LEU A 3 28.46 24.04 3.81
N HIS A 4 28.43 23.72 5.09
CA HIS A 4 27.62 22.64 5.64
C HIS A 4 26.70 23.15 6.74
N VAL A 5 25.53 22.55 6.89
CA VAL A 5 24.71 22.67 8.10
C VAL A 5 24.59 21.30 8.74
N ILE A 6 24.36 21.26 10.04
CA ILE A 6 24.08 20.03 10.76
C ILE A 6 22.56 19.89 10.89
N THR A 7 22.05 18.70 10.59
CA THR A 7 20.62 18.36 10.66
C THR A 7 20.43 17.03 11.39
N GLY A 8 19.23 16.81 11.93
CA GLY A 8 18.79 15.54 12.51
C GLY A 8 17.26 15.48 12.55
N ASN A 9 16.70 14.47 13.21
CA ASN A 9 15.27 14.34 13.44
C ASN A 9 14.98 14.41 14.94
N ARG A 10 14.01 15.23 15.35
CA ARG A 10 13.56 15.28 16.75
C ARG A 10 12.92 13.94 17.11
N LEU A 11 13.34 13.32 18.22
CA LEU A 11 12.91 11.96 18.57
C LEU A 11 11.40 11.88 18.85
N ALA A 12 10.84 12.92 19.46
CA ALA A 12 9.45 12.94 19.91
C ALA A 12 8.45 12.82 18.74
N ASP A 13 8.78 13.38 17.57
CA ASP A 13 7.85 13.52 16.45
C ASP A 13 8.44 13.23 15.07
N GLY A 14 9.75 12.98 15.00
CA GLY A 14 10.45 12.66 13.77
C GLY A 14 10.66 13.86 12.87
N ILE A 15 10.30 15.08 13.29
CA ILE A 15 10.45 16.25 12.43
C ILE A 15 11.92 16.57 12.18
N SER A 16 12.19 17.13 11.01
CA SER A 16 13.55 17.51 10.65
C SER A 16 13.94 18.81 11.35
N VAL A 17 15.09 18.81 12.01
CA VAL A 17 15.64 19.96 12.73
C VAL A 17 17.05 20.29 12.24
N TRP A 18 17.46 21.54 12.46
CA TRP A 18 18.66 22.16 11.93
C TRP A 18 19.43 22.86 13.04
N PHE A 19 20.73 22.61 13.14
CA PHE A 19 21.54 23.09 14.25
C PHE A 19 21.85 24.59 14.13
N ALA A 20 21.44 25.36 15.14
CA ALA A 20 21.60 26.81 15.24
C ALA A 20 22.76 27.21 16.17
N GLY A 21 23.75 26.32 16.34
CA GLY A 21 24.91 26.53 17.19
C GLY A 21 24.53 26.67 18.67
N PRO A 22 24.99 27.72 19.38
CA PRO A 22 24.65 27.93 20.80
C PRO A 22 23.15 28.08 21.10
N LYS A 23 22.31 28.35 20.09
CA LYS A 23 20.85 28.43 20.23
C LYS A 23 20.17 27.05 20.22
N GLY A 24 20.91 25.96 20.03
CA GLY A 24 20.38 24.60 19.99
C GLY A 24 19.84 24.21 18.62
N TRP A 25 18.70 23.52 18.60
CA TRP A 25 18.07 23.00 17.38
C TRP A 25 16.87 23.86 16.97
N ALA A 26 16.80 24.17 15.68
CA ALA A 26 15.73 24.93 15.05
C ALA A 26 14.93 24.08 14.06
N GLU A 27 13.67 24.42 13.81
CA GLU A 27 12.81 23.69 12.88
C GLU A 27 13.00 24.12 11.42
N LEU A 28 13.58 25.31 11.19
CA LEU A 28 13.77 25.88 9.87
C LEU A 28 15.25 26.02 9.53
N VAL A 29 15.63 25.57 8.32
CA VAL A 29 17.01 25.63 7.83
C VAL A 29 17.58 27.04 7.79
N GLY A 30 16.75 28.07 7.58
CA GLY A 30 17.18 29.46 7.57
C GLY A 30 17.68 29.98 8.93
N GLN A 31 17.44 29.23 10.01
CA GLN A 31 17.92 29.54 11.36
C GLN A 31 19.20 28.78 11.71
N ALA A 32 19.65 27.87 10.83
CA ALA A 32 20.85 27.08 11.03
C ALA A 32 22.12 27.91 10.89
N VAL A 33 23.19 27.43 11.52
CA VAL A 33 24.54 27.98 11.32
C VAL A 33 25.25 27.18 10.24
N GLY A 34 25.90 27.88 9.31
CA GLY A 34 26.73 27.28 8.27
C GLY A 34 28.18 27.16 8.75
N TYR A 35 28.78 26.00 8.54
CA TYR A 35 30.14 25.65 8.93
C TYR A 35 30.98 25.31 7.70
N ASP A 36 32.22 25.79 7.66
CA ASP A 36 33.21 25.29 6.72
C ASP A 36 33.77 23.95 7.19
N GLU A 37 34.66 23.34 6.39
CA GLU A 37 35.28 22.06 6.73
C GLU A 37 36.06 22.11 8.05
N ALA A 38 36.67 23.25 8.39
CA ALA A 38 37.47 23.40 9.60
C ALA A 38 36.60 23.42 10.87
N GLY A 39 35.40 24.01 10.81
CA GLY A 39 34.46 24.08 11.93
C GLY A 39 33.52 22.89 12.07
N LEU A 40 33.43 22.02 11.05
CA LEU A 40 32.37 21.00 10.98
C LEU A 40 32.45 19.94 12.07
N GLU A 41 33.64 19.42 12.35
CA GLU A 41 33.84 18.37 13.37
C GLU A 41 33.47 18.87 14.77
N ALA A 42 33.93 20.08 15.13
CA ALA A 42 33.59 20.71 16.40
C ALA A 42 32.08 20.99 16.51
N ALA A 43 31.44 21.42 15.43
CA ALA A 43 30.01 21.66 15.39
C ALA A 43 29.20 20.36 15.55
N LEU A 44 29.65 19.24 14.96
CA LEU A 44 29.02 17.93 15.14
C LEU A 44 29.12 17.44 16.58
N ALA A 45 30.29 17.60 17.21
CA ALA A 45 30.47 17.29 18.62
C ALA A 45 29.57 18.17 19.52
N GLN A 46 29.38 19.44 19.17
CA GLN A 46 28.48 20.34 19.88
C GLN A 46 27.00 19.96 19.71
N ALA A 47 26.61 19.51 18.52
CA ALA A 47 25.24 19.12 18.20
C ALA A 47 24.82 17.80 18.87
N ASN A 48 25.79 16.94 19.22
CA ASN A 48 25.57 15.64 19.84
C ASN A 48 26.58 15.38 20.98
N PRO A 49 26.47 16.09 22.12
CA PRO A 49 27.39 15.89 23.24
C PRO A 49 27.12 14.55 23.92
N ALA A 50 28.16 13.94 24.50
CA ALA A 50 28.11 12.56 25.02
C ALA A 50 27.05 12.34 26.13
N ASP A 51 26.72 13.38 26.91
CA ASP A 51 25.80 13.30 28.05
C ASP A 51 24.42 13.94 27.77
N ALA A 52 24.07 14.27 26.51
CA ALA A 52 22.76 14.82 26.19
C ALA A 52 21.66 13.76 26.24
N GLU A 53 20.49 14.15 26.76
CA GLU A 53 19.26 13.42 26.52
C GLU A 53 18.97 13.33 25.01
N LEU A 54 18.44 12.18 24.58
CA LEU A 54 18.18 11.88 23.17
C LEU A 54 16.98 12.67 22.63
N HIS A 55 17.14 13.96 22.41
CA HIS A 55 16.11 14.80 21.79
C HIS A 55 16.18 14.82 20.27
N VAL A 56 17.37 14.60 19.69
CA VAL A 56 17.60 14.58 18.24
C VAL A 56 18.41 13.35 17.84
N VAL A 57 18.02 12.71 16.75
CA VAL A 57 18.62 11.47 16.23
C VAL A 57 19.00 11.64 14.76
N ASP A 58 19.78 10.69 14.22
CA ASP A 58 20.23 10.72 12.81
C ASP A 58 20.99 12.03 12.45
N ILE A 59 21.78 12.52 13.41
CA ILE A 59 22.54 13.77 13.30
C ILE A 59 23.64 13.62 12.26
N ARG A 60 23.66 14.52 11.27
CA ARG A 60 24.61 14.51 10.16
C ARG A 60 24.82 15.89 9.57
N ALA A 61 25.94 16.06 8.87
CA ALA A 61 26.22 17.24 8.06
C ALA A 61 25.60 17.11 6.66
N VAL A 62 25.09 18.22 6.11
CA VAL A 62 24.61 18.31 4.73
C VAL A 62 25.16 19.56 4.06
N GLU A 63 25.55 19.44 2.79
CA GLU A 63 26.07 20.54 2.00
C GLU A 63 24.96 21.56 1.66
N VAL A 64 25.30 22.84 1.77
CA VAL A 64 24.42 23.98 1.50
C VAL A 64 25.09 25.05 0.63
N THR A 65 24.27 25.78 -0.13
CA THR A 65 24.65 27.07 -0.73
C THR A 65 24.10 28.23 0.10
N ARG A 66 24.68 29.42 -0.07
CA ARG A 66 24.20 30.66 0.55
C ARG A 66 23.71 31.62 -0.53
N GLU A 67 22.43 31.97 -0.48
CA GLU A 67 21.79 32.91 -1.41
C GLU A 67 21.00 33.95 -0.61
N GLY A 68 21.24 35.24 -0.86
CA GLY A 68 20.53 36.31 -0.14
C GLY A 68 20.70 36.28 1.40
N GLY A 69 21.77 35.67 1.91
CA GLY A 69 22.00 35.48 3.34
C GLY A 69 21.35 34.24 3.96
N MET A 70 20.51 33.53 3.21
CA MET A 70 19.87 32.27 3.64
C MET A 70 20.65 31.04 3.15
N LEU A 71 20.54 29.94 3.89
CA LEU A 71 21.17 28.65 3.58
C LEU A 71 20.18 27.72 2.90
N PHE A 72 20.62 27.04 1.84
CA PHE A 72 19.80 26.11 1.06
C PHE A 72 20.53 24.79 0.86
N PRO A 73 19.93 23.63 1.22
CA PRO A 73 20.53 22.33 0.93
C PRO A 73 20.77 22.11 -0.57
N VAL A 74 21.93 21.55 -0.91
CA VAL A 74 22.28 21.19 -2.30
C VAL A 74 21.50 19.94 -2.73
N ALA A 75 21.51 18.90 -1.90
CA ALA A 75 20.85 17.63 -2.22
C ALA A 75 19.32 17.80 -2.30
N HIS A 76 18.71 17.34 -3.39
CA HIS A 76 17.27 17.52 -3.63
C HIS A 76 16.39 16.95 -2.51
N ARG A 77 16.75 15.79 -1.95
CA ARG A 77 16.06 15.21 -0.79
C ARG A 77 16.03 16.17 0.41
N GLU A 78 17.16 16.80 0.71
CA GLU A 78 17.26 17.72 1.85
C GLU A 78 16.53 19.05 1.55
N GLN A 79 16.40 19.44 0.28
CA GLN A 79 15.54 20.56 -0.12
C GLN A 79 14.06 20.25 0.17
N ILE A 80 13.58 19.05 -0.18
CA ILE A 80 12.21 18.61 0.14
C ILE A 80 12.04 18.55 1.66
N ARG A 81 13.00 17.97 2.39
CA ARG A 81 12.97 17.87 3.85
C ARG A 81 12.95 19.23 4.54
N ALA A 82 13.62 20.24 3.98
CA ALA A 82 13.63 21.60 4.50
C ALA A 82 12.37 22.43 4.20
N ARG A 83 11.60 22.05 3.16
CA ARG A 83 10.43 22.81 2.69
C ARG A 83 9.10 22.14 3.03
N GLY A 84 9.08 20.82 3.10
CA GLY A 84 7.89 19.98 3.14
C GLY A 84 7.67 19.23 1.81
N PRO A 85 6.67 18.33 1.76
CA PRO A 85 6.31 17.63 0.52
C PRO A 85 5.97 18.62 -0.60
N SER A 86 6.40 18.34 -1.83
CA SER A 86 6.18 19.28 -2.95
C SER A 86 4.73 19.35 -3.43
N VAL A 87 3.89 18.44 -2.94
CA VAL A 87 2.48 18.26 -3.32
C VAL A 87 1.49 18.81 -2.29
N ARG A 88 1.98 19.30 -1.14
CA ARG A 88 1.15 19.85 -0.05
C ARG A 88 1.77 21.14 0.49
N ALA A 89 1.57 22.23 -0.25
CA ALA A 89 2.04 23.55 0.14
C ALA A 89 1.39 24.05 1.45
N ASP A 90 0.22 23.50 1.79
CA ASP A 90 -0.49 23.69 3.06
C ASP A 90 0.21 23.01 4.26
N LEU A 91 1.13 22.08 4.02
CA LEU A 91 1.86 21.34 5.05
C LEU A 91 3.37 21.62 4.98
N PRO A 92 3.83 22.81 5.36
CA PRO A 92 5.26 23.12 5.37
C PRO A 92 6.03 22.26 6.39
N ALA A 93 7.33 22.10 6.14
CA ALA A 93 8.23 21.45 7.10
C ALA A 93 8.33 22.24 8.41
N GLY A 94 8.72 21.54 9.48
CA GLY A 94 9.04 22.15 10.77
C GLY A 94 7.83 22.50 11.64
N VAL A 95 6.65 22.75 11.09
CA VAL A 95 5.45 23.12 11.86
C VAL A 95 4.65 21.89 12.19
N TRP A 96 4.50 21.49 13.46
CA TRP A 96 3.53 20.47 13.89
C TRP A 96 2.42 21.11 14.75
N ARG A 97 1.30 20.41 14.97
CA ARG A 97 0.15 20.93 15.75
C ARG A 97 0.52 21.08 17.22
N ASP A 98 -0.06 22.04 17.95
CA ASP A 98 0.10 22.06 19.41
C ASP A 98 -0.57 20.81 20.03
N GLY A 99 0.21 20.02 20.76
CA GLY A 99 -0.29 18.86 21.49
C GLY A 99 -0.97 19.29 22.78
N ALA A 100 -2.24 19.72 22.72
CA ALA A 100 -2.96 20.10 23.94
C ALA A 100 -4.50 20.17 23.84
N GLU A 101 -5.13 20.03 22.67
CA GLU A 101 -6.60 20.06 22.63
C GLU A 101 -7.18 18.73 23.11
N PRO A 102 -8.14 18.75 24.06
CA PRO A 102 -8.84 17.55 24.48
C PRO A 102 -9.41 16.82 23.27
N LEU A 103 -9.08 15.55 23.15
CA LEU A 103 -9.57 14.71 22.07
C LEU A 103 -11.10 14.52 22.20
N PRO A 104 -11.85 14.58 21.08
CA PRO A 104 -13.27 14.29 21.12
C PRO A 104 -13.50 12.80 21.42
N PRO A 105 -14.72 12.41 21.84
CA PRO A 105 -15.06 10.99 22.03
C PRO A 105 -14.83 10.16 20.77
N LEU A 106 -14.44 8.90 20.96
CA LEU A 106 -14.21 7.98 19.84
C LEU A 106 -15.51 7.70 19.08
N PRO A 107 -15.50 7.71 17.72
CA PRO A 107 -16.65 7.34 16.91
C PRO A 107 -17.16 5.92 17.17
N SER A 108 -16.27 4.99 17.54
CA SER A 108 -16.59 3.57 17.71
C SER A 108 -17.39 3.24 18.97
N ALA A 109 -17.47 4.14 19.95
CA ALA A 109 -18.17 3.91 21.22
C ALA A 109 -19.68 3.62 21.07
N SER A 110 -20.25 3.84 19.88
CA SER A 110 -21.65 3.56 19.53
C SER A 110 -21.84 2.50 18.43
N SER A 111 -20.80 1.75 18.08
CA SER A 111 -20.80 0.95 16.85
C SER A 111 -21.44 -0.43 16.98
N SER A 112 -22.51 -0.64 16.22
CA SER A 112 -22.75 -1.91 15.56
C SER A 112 -23.12 -1.61 14.12
N SER A 113 -22.21 -1.82 13.17
CA SER A 113 -22.61 -2.09 11.79
C SER A 113 -22.83 -3.59 11.71
N PRO A 114 -24.03 -4.14 12.02
CA PRO A 114 -24.23 -5.59 12.15
C PRO A 114 -24.09 -6.32 10.81
N PHE A 115 -24.19 -5.59 9.68
CA PHE A 115 -24.27 -6.18 8.35
C PHE A 115 -22.97 -6.10 7.54
N ALA A 116 -21.94 -5.39 8.01
CA ALA A 116 -20.64 -5.39 7.35
C ALA A 116 -19.99 -6.78 7.43
N GLY A 117 -19.57 -7.35 6.30
CA GLY A 117 -18.91 -8.65 6.16
C GLY A 117 -17.47 -8.68 6.67
N ILE A 118 -17.18 -7.98 7.77
CA ILE A 118 -15.93 -8.06 8.51
C ILE A 118 -15.94 -9.28 9.45
N TYR A 119 -14.76 -9.81 9.75
CA TYR A 119 -14.62 -10.79 10.83
C TYR A 119 -14.97 -10.13 12.18
N ARG A 120 -15.82 -10.78 12.98
CA ARG A 120 -16.23 -10.29 14.30
C ARG A 120 -15.27 -10.72 15.39
N TYR A 121 -14.56 -9.75 15.95
CA TYR A 121 -13.74 -9.94 17.15
C TYR A 121 -14.59 -10.20 18.39
N ASP A 122 -14.13 -11.14 19.20
CA ASP A 122 -14.63 -11.33 20.56
C ASP A 122 -13.79 -10.53 21.58
N GLU A 123 -14.10 -10.67 22.86
CA GLU A 123 -13.41 -9.89 23.89
C GLU A 123 -11.94 -10.31 24.05
N TYR A 124 -11.60 -11.57 23.77
CA TYR A 124 -10.21 -12.01 23.79
C TYR A 124 -9.39 -11.31 22.72
N ASP A 125 -9.93 -11.22 21.49
CA ASP A 125 -9.29 -10.47 20.40
C ASP A 125 -9.07 -8.99 20.78
N ARG A 126 -10.09 -8.34 21.38
CA ARG A 126 -10.02 -6.93 21.78
C ARG A 126 -9.00 -6.68 22.89
N ASP A 127 -9.00 -7.53 23.92
CA ASP A 127 -8.05 -7.43 25.02
C ASP A 127 -6.61 -7.63 24.53
N PHE A 128 -6.40 -8.55 23.58
CA PHE A 128 -5.12 -8.70 22.91
C PHE A 128 -4.69 -7.39 22.21
N LEU A 129 -5.58 -6.75 21.44
CA LEU A 129 -5.25 -5.49 20.76
C LEU A 129 -4.91 -4.36 21.75
N ARG A 130 -5.70 -4.20 22.81
CA ARG A 130 -5.46 -3.20 23.86
C ARG A 130 -4.10 -3.43 24.54
N GLN A 131 -3.81 -4.67 24.93
CA GLN A 131 -2.54 -5.03 25.54
C GLN A 131 -1.35 -4.75 24.60
N ARG A 132 -1.49 -5.02 23.31
CA ARG A 132 -0.45 -4.73 22.31
C ARG A 132 -0.16 -3.23 22.22
N ALA A 133 -1.17 -2.36 22.30
CA ALA A 133 -0.97 -0.92 22.34
C ALA A 133 -0.22 -0.49 23.61
N THR A 134 -0.60 -1.02 24.79
CA THR A 134 0.10 -0.76 26.07
C THR A 134 1.57 -1.17 26.02
N VAL A 135 1.87 -2.39 25.56
CA VAL A 135 3.25 -2.90 25.45
C VAL A 135 4.09 -2.01 24.51
N PHE A 136 3.50 -1.54 23.41
CA PHE A 136 4.22 -0.63 22.52
C PHE A 136 4.48 0.74 23.17
N GLY A 137 3.54 1.26 23.97
CA GLY A 137 3.74 2.46 24.77
C GLY A 137 4.94 2.37 25.71
N GLU A 138 5.09 1.25 26.43
CA GLU A 138 6.27 1.01 27.26
C GLU A 138 7.56 1.01 26.44
N GLN A 139 7.56 0.42 25.25
CA GLN A 139 8.73 0.41 24.35
C GLN A 139 9.08 1.81 23.84
N VAL A 140 8.09 2.64 23.54
CA VAL A 140 8.28 4.05 23.16
C VAL A 140 8.91 4.83 24.32
N GLU A 141 8.39 4.67 25.54
CA GLU A 141 8.93 5.37 26.71
C GLU A 141 10.38 4.98 27.02
N ARG A 142 10.69 3.68 26.93
CA ARG A 142 12.08 3.20 27.06
C ARG A 142 12.99 3.80 25.98
N ARG A 143 12.50 3.93 24.74
CA ARG A 143 13.25 4.61 23.66
C ARG A 143 13.50 6.09 23.96
N ARG A 144 12.50 6.80 24.50
CA ARG A 144 12.59 8.23 24.84
C ARG A 144 13.56 8.49 26.00
N LYS A 145 13.60 7.58 26.98
CA LYS A 145 14.57 7.61 28.10
C LYS A 145 15.99 7.18 27.72
N GLY A 146 16.21 6.73 26.49
CA GLY A 146 17.50 6.22 26.02
C GLY A 146 17.85 4.81 26.50
N GLU A 147 16.89 4.09 27.11
CA GLU A 147 17.06 2.69 27.52
C GLU A 147 17.03 1.70 26.34
N LEU A 148 16.55 2.16 25.18
CA LEU A 148 16.64 1.45 23.91
C LEU A 148 17.38 2.32 22.90
N THR A 149 18.39 1.74 22.25
CA THR A 149 19.03 2.34 21.08
C THR A 149 18.09 2.31 19.86
N GLU A 150 18.40 3.06 18.80
CA GLU A 150 17.61 2.97 17.56
C GLU A 150 17.67 1.57 16.96
N ASP A 151 18.80 0.86 17.03
CA ASP A 151 18.92 -0.49 16.44
C ASP A 151 18.07 -1.51 17.19
N GLU A 152 17.94 -1.39 18.51
CA GLU A 152 17.05 -2.24 19.32
C GLU A 152 15.57 -1.86 19.16
N PHE A 153 15.27 -0.56 19.04
CA PHE A 153 13.89 -0.08 18.91
C PHE A 153 13.31 -0.27 17.50
N LYS A 154 14.15 -0.18 16.47
CA LYS A 154 13.75 -0.32 15.06
C LYS A 154 12.93 -1.57 14.75
N PRO A 155 13.32 -2.80 15.15
CA PRO A 155 12.46 -3.97 14.93
C PRO A 155 11.10 -3.85 15.65
N LEU A 156 11.08 -3.32 16.87
CA LEU A 156 9.86 -3.15 17.67
C LEU A 156 8.88 -2.15 17.03
N ARG A 157 9.36 -0.95 16.67
CA ARG A 157 8.53 0.07 16.03
C ARG A 157 8.04 -0.37 14.66
N LEU A 158 8.87 -1.06 13.88
CA LEU A 158 8.47 -1.58 12.57
C LEU A 158 7.40 -2.69 12.73
N MET A 159 7.51 -3.57 13.72
CA MET A 159 6.44 -4.57 13.94
C MET A 159 5.10 -3.96 14.33
N ASN A 160 5.09 -2.72 14.84
CA ASN A 160 3.87 -1.95 15.12
C ASN A 160 3.54 -0.91 14.02
N GLY A 161 4.20 -0.99 12.86
CA GLY A 161 3.87 -0.18 11.70
C GLY A 161 4.49 1.22 11.66
N VAL A 162 5.40 1.54 12.56
CA VAL A 162 5.98 2.88 12.72
C VAL A 162 7.32 3.03 11.97
N TYR A 163 7.37 3.98 11.05
CA TYR A 163 8.53 4.31 10.25
C TYR A 163 8.94 5.77 10.45
N LEU A 164 10.20 6.04 10.81
CA LEU A 164 10.76 7.37 10.62
C LEU A 164 10.90 7.65 9.11
N GLN A 165 10.20 8.66 8.61
CA GLN A 165 10.19 9.10 7.21
C GLN A 165 10.87 10.47 7.07
N LEU A 166 10.76 11.10 5.89
CA LEU A 166 11.42 12.38 5.62
C LEU A 166 10.95 13.50 6.58
N HIS A 167 9.65 13.54 6.86
CA HIS A 167 9.05 14.67 7.57
C HIS A 167 8.63 14.39 9.00
N ALA A 168 8.28 13.14 9.32
CA ALA A 168 7.76 12.71 10.63
C ALA A 168 7.69 11.17 10.69
N TYR A 169 7.10 10.61 11.75
CA TYR A 169 6.78 9.19 11.80
C TYR A 169 5.54 8.86 10.95
N MET A 170 5.67 7.87 10.08
CA MET A 170 4.55 7.24 9.40
C MET A 170 4.07 6.02 10.20
N LEU A 171 2.78 5.94 10.49
CA LEU A 171 2.09 4.79 11.06
C LEU A 171 1.29 4.07 9.97
N ARG A 172 1.58 2.80 9.75
CA ARG A 172 0.80 1.93 8.87
C ARG A 172 -0.16 1.07 9.69
N ILE A 173 -1.43 1.08 9.27
CA ILE A 173 -2.50 0.32 9.90
C ILE A 173 -2.87 -0.89 9.04
N ALA A 174 -3.05 -2.05 9.67
CA ALA A 174 -3.50 -3.26 9.01
C ALA A 174 -5.00 -3.16 8.75
N ILE A 175 -5.40 -3.49 7.53
CA ILE A 175 -6.80 -3.71 7.18
C ILE A 175 -6.86 -5.14 6.63
N PRO A 176 -7.19 -6.12 7.49
CA PRO A 176 -7.23 -7.54 7.10
C PRO A 176 -7.97 -7.74 5.79
N TYR A 177 -7.29 -8.33 4.80
CA TYR A 177 -7.81 -8.61 3.44
C TYR A 177 -8.55 -7.43 2.78
N GLY A 178 -8.26 -6.20 3.22
CA GLY A 178 -8.84 -4.97 2.71
C GLY A 178 -10.28 -4.67 3.11
N VAL A 179 -10.90 -5.37 4.08
CA VAL A 179 -12.32 -5.12 4.44
C VAL A 179 -12.42 -4.26 5.68
N LEU A 180 -13.31 -3.26 5.63
CA LEU A 180 -13.65 -2.34 6.70
C LEU A 180 -15.16 -2.27 6.91
N SER A 181 -15.57 -1.99 8.13
CA SER A 181 -16.89 -1.41 8.38
C SER A 181 -16.86 0.13 8.28
N ALA A 182 -18.02 0.75 8.09
CA ALA A 182 -18.19 2.19 8.14
C ALA A 182 -17.68 2.78 9.47
N THR A 183 -17.91 2.11 10.60
CA THR A 183 -17.32 2.49 11.89
C THR A 183 -15.80 2.50 11.85
N GLN A 184 -15.19 1.43 11.36
CA GLN A 184 -13.74 1.34 11.27
C GLN A 184 -13.17 2.47 10.41
N LEU A 185 -13.85 2.81 9.31
CA LEU A 185 -13.45 3.94 8.47
C LEU A 185 -13.57 5.29 9.20
N ARG A 186 -14.60 5.51 10.02
CA ARG A 186 -14.71 6.69 10.90
C ARG A 186 -13.61 6.73 11.96
N GLN A 187 -13.21 5.57 12.50
CA GLN A 187 -12.10 5.49 13.44
C GLN A 187 -10.76 5.85 12.77
N LEU A 188 -10.56 5.42 11.52
CA LEU A 188 -9.41 5.85 10.70
C LEU A 188 -9.46 7.36 10.43
N ALA A 189 -10.63 7.93 10.12
CA ALA A 189 -10.83 9.37 9.93
C ALA A 189 -10.50 10.17 11.20
N TYR A 190 -10.91 9.66 12.37
CA TYR A 190 -10.56 10.23 13.67
C TYR A 190 -9.04 10.28 13.86
N VAL A 191 -8.32 9.18 13.60
CA VAL A 191 -6.86 9.16 13.71
C VAL A 191 -6.22 10.14 12.73
N ALA A 192 -6.70 10.18 11.48
CA ALA A 192 -6.24 11.13 10.48
C ALA A 192 -6.37 12.58 10.97
N ARG A 193 -7.50 12.93 11.60
CA ARG A 193 -7.82 14.30 12.04
C ARG A 193 -7.10 14.74 13.31
N HIS A 194 -6.85 13.81 14.23
CA HIS A 194 -6.40 14.13 15.58
C HIS A 194 -4.95 13.76 15.88
N TYR A 195 -4.42 12.72 15.23
CA TYR A 195 -3.02 12.29 15.40
C TYR A 195 -2.16 12.54 14.16
N ASP A 196 -2.79 12.77 13.00
CA ASP A 196 -2.14 13.15 11.75
C ASP A 196 -2.62 14.57 11.31
N ARG A 197 -2.54 14.89 10.02
CA ARG A 197 -2.85 16.18 9.40
C ARG A 197 -4.09 16.11 8.50
N GLY A 198 -5.10 15.35 8.92
CA GLY A 198 -6.43 15.31 8.33
C GLY A 198 -6.58 14.41 7.11
N TYR A 199 -5.64 13.50 6.83
CA TYR A 199 -5.74 12.57 5.70
C TYR A 199 -4.99 11.26 5.96
N GLY A 200 -5.28 10.23 5.15
CA GLY A 200 -4.55 8.97 5.12
C GLY A 200 -4.35 8.48 3.69
N HIS A 201 -3.38 7.58 3.50
CA HIS A 201 -3.01 7.02 2.20
C HIS A 201 -3.29 5.53 2.12
N PHE A 202 -4.25 5.12 1.29
CA PHE A 202 -4.53 3.71 1.00
C PHE A 202 -3.47 3.10 0.08
N THR A 203 -3.12 1.84 0.37
CA THR A 203 -1.89 1.24 -0.12
C THR A 203 -2.14 0.05 -1.05
N THR A 204 -1.10 -0.32 -1.81
CA THR A 204 -1.11 -1.51 -2.68
C THR A 204 -1.17 -2.86 -1.94
N ARG A 205 -1.27 -2.84 -0.61
CA ARG A 205 -1.54 -4.02 0.22
C ARG A 205 -2.81 -3.87 1.04
N GLN A 206 -3.74 -3.06 0.53
CA GLN A 206 -5.06 -2.85 1.10
C GLN A 206 -5.06 -2.23 2.51
N ASN A 207 -3.92 -1.75 2.99
CA ASN A 207 -3.75 -1.02 4.26
C ASN A 207 -3.93 0.49 4.08
N ILE A 208 -3.90 1.25 5.17
CA ILE A 208 -3.80 2.72 5.19
C ILE A 208 -2.53 3.19 5.93
N GLN A 209 -2.00 4.36 5.54
CA GLN A 209 -0.84 5.02 6.16
C GLN A 209 -1.18 6.45 6.57
N PHE A 210 -0.70 6.83 7.75
CA PHE A 210 -0.73 8.18 8.31
C PHE A 210 0.74 8.64 8.40
N ASN A 211 1.11 9.78 7.83
CA ASN A 211 2.52 10.16 7.58
C ASN A 211 3.11 11.15 8.59
N TRP A 212 2.32 11.67 9.53
CA TRP A 212 2.68 12.83 10.36
C TRP A 212 2.51 12.60 11.86
N LEU A 213 2.56 11.36 12.33
CA LEU A 213 2.38 11.08 13.75
C LEU A 213 3.59 11.55 14.55
N ARG A 214 3.33 11.96 15.80
CA ARG A 214 4.37 11.99 16.81
C ARG A 214 4.59 10.60 17.37
N LEU A 215 5.84 10.26 17.66
CA LEU A 215 6.19 8.99 18.27
C LEU A 215 5.47 8.80 19.61
N GLU A 216 5.36 9.87 20.40
CA GLU A 216 4.72 9.84 21.71
C GLU A 216 3.20 9.66 21.67
N ASP A 217 2.55 10.03 20.56
CA ASP A 217 1.10 9.86 20.40
C ASP A 217 0.73 8.52 19.75
N VAL A 218 1.70 7.78 19.18
CA VAL A 218 1.41 6.50 18.51
C VAL A 218 0.70 5.49 19.43
N PRO A 219 1.12 5.29 20.70
CA PRO A 219 0.43 4.36 21.59
C PRO A 219 -1.05 4.71 21.78
N ASP A 220 -1.38 5.99 21.97
CA ASP A 220 -2.76 6.48 22.13
C ASP A 220 -3.57 6.37 20.83
N ALA A 221 -2.94 6.62 19.68
CA ALA A 221 -3.55 6.38 18.38
C ALA A 221 -3.87 4.89 18.17
N LEU A 222 -2.96 3.98 18.54
CA LEU A 222 -3.20 2.54 18.47
C LEU A 222 -4.27 2.08 19.46
N ALA A 223 -4.32 2.65 20.67
CA ALA A 223 -5.37 2.36 21.65
C ALA A 223 -6.74 2.82 21.13
N ALA A 224 -6.84 4.01 20.53
CA ALA A 224 -8.06 4.49 19.90
C ALA A 224 -8.51 3.58 18.75
N LEU A 225 -7.58 3.06 17.94
CA LEU A 225 -7.90 2.12 16.86
C LEU A 225 -8.38 0.76 17.37
N ALA A 226 -7.81 0.28 18.49
CA ALA A 226 -8.20 -0.98 19.10
C ALA A 226 -9.68 -1.01 19.51
N GLU A 227 -10.25 0.13 19.93
CA GLU A 227 -11.69 0.27 20.24
C GLU A 227 -12.61 0.13 19.01
N ALA A 228 -12.06 -0.02 17.81
CA ALA A 228 -12.79 -0.36 16.59
C ALA A 228 -12.27 -1.64 15.93
N ASP A 229 -11.59 -2.52 16.67
CA ASP A 229 -11.04 -3.78 16.16
C ASP A 229 -9.94 -3.56 15.09
N ILE A 230 -9.17 -2.46 15.17
CA ILE A 230 -8.11 -2.07 14.21
C ILE A 230 -6.73 -2.10 14.88
N HIS A 231 -5.68 -2.52 14.16
CA HIS A 231 -4.32 -2.64 14.70
C HIS A 231 -3.18 -2.31 13.71
N GLY A 232 -1.98 -2.04 14.24
CA GLY A 232 -0.74 -1.84 13.47
C GLY A 232 0.18 -3.06 13.38
N ILE A 233 -0.21 -4.18 14.00
CA ILE A 233 0.61 -5.40 14.17
C ILE A 233 1.07 -5.98 12.82
N GLN A 234 2.38 -6.30 12.73
CA GLN A 234 3.05 -6.94 11.59
C GLN A 234 2.84 -6.24 10.23
N THR A 235 2.52 -4.94 10.23
CA THR A 235 2.41 -4.14 9.00
C THR A 235 3.78 -3.75 8.41
N SER A 236 4.84 -3.87 9.19
CA SER A 236 6.25 -3.85 8.76
C SER A 236 7.07 -5.02 9.35
N GLY A 237 8.36 -4.84 9.62
CA GLY A 237 9.23 -5.89 10.17
C GLY A 237 9.66 -6.97 9.17
N ASN A 238 10.47 -7.91 9.66
CA ASN A 238 10.86 -9.14 8.97
C ASN A 238 9.96 -10.29 9.43
N CYS A 239 8.68 -10.18 9.11
CA CYS A 239 7.65 -11.14 9.45
C CYS A 239 6.65 -11.26 8.29
N ILE A 240 5.65 -12.11 8.46
CA ILE A 240 4.49 -12.20 7.57
C ILE A 240 3.73 -10.87 7.64
N ARG A 241 3.34 -10.34 6.48
CA ARG A 241 2.56 -9.10 6.34
C ARG A 241 1.09 -9.43 6.15
N ASN A 242 0.23 -8.42 6.28
CA ASN A 242 -1.20 -8.51 5.93
C ASN A 242 -1.43 -9.37 4.68
N THR A 243 -2.22 -10.44 4.82
CA THR A 243 -2.64 -11.31 3.71
C THR A 243 -3.66 -10.55 2.87
N THR A 244 -3.39 -10.44 1.57
CA THR A 244 -4.21 -9.65 0.64
C THR A 244 -5.07 -10.55 -0.23
N THR A 245 -6.20 -10.03 -0.68
CA THR A 245 -7.10 -10.73 -1.62
C THR A 245 -7.73 -9.75 -2.60
N ASP A 246 -8.57 -10.24 -3.52
CA ASP A 246 -9.25 -9.38 -4.47
C ASP A 246 -10.28 -8.48 -3.77
N GLU A 247 -10.42 -7.25 -4.23
CA GLU A 247 -11.31 -6.26 -3.62
C GLU A 247 -12.81 -6.59 -3.73
N PHE A 248 -13.20 -7.57 -4.54
CA PHE A 248 -14.60 -8.01 -4.69
C PHE A 248 -14.88 -9.34 -3.97
N ALA A 249 -13.93 -9.86 -3.19
CA ALA A 249 -14.04 -11.10 -2.45
C ALA A 249 -15.28 -11.16 -1.55
N GLY A 250 -16.07 -12.21 -1.65
CA GLY A 250 -17.36 -12.39 -1.00
C GLY A 250 -18.55 -11.77 -1.74
N ALA A 251 -18.32 -11.04 -2.84
CA ALA A 251 -19.34 -10.31 -3.59
C ALA A 251 -19.30 -10.60 -5.10
N ALA A 252 -18.12 -10.94 -5.65
CA ALA A 252 -17.90 -11.12 -7.08
C ALA A 252 -18.77 -12.23 -7.70
N ALA A 253 -19.32 -11.97 -8.90
CA ALA A 253 -20.18 -12.92 -9.61
C ALA A 253 -19.44 -14.20 -10.07
N ASP A 254 -18.13 -14.12 -10.30
CA ASP A 254 -17.26 -15.21 -10.76
C ASP A 254 -16.52 -15.92 -9.61
N GLU A 255 -16.93 -15.66 -8.36
CA GLU A 255 -16.30 -16.22 -7.17
C GLU A 255 -16.48 -17.74 -7.07
N ILE A 256 -15.36 -18.45 -6.87
CA ILE A 256 -15.30 -19.90 -6.69
C ILE A 256 -15.41 -20.25 -5.19
N VAL A 257 -14.64 -19.56 -4.36
CA VAL A 257 -14.66 -19.60 -2.89
C VAL A 257 -14.48 -18.18 -2.36
N ASP A 258 -15.02 -17.86 -1.18
CA ASP A 258 -14.73 -16.59 -0.51
C ASP A 258 -13.29 -16.61 0.05
N PRO A 259 -12.34 -15.86 -0.53
CA PRO A 259 -10.95 -15.91 -0.09
C PRO A 259 -10.70 -15.15 1.22
N ARG A 260 -11.65 -14.33 1.70
CA ARG A 260 -11.52 -13.60 2.99
C ARG A 260 -11.44 -14.57 4.15
N LEU A 261 -12.20 -15.66 4.10
CA LEU A 261 -12.19 -16.73 5.10
C LEU A 261 -10.78 -17.30 5.29
N TYR A 262 -10.14 -17.71 4.20
CA TYR A 262 -8.80 -18.29 4.25
C TYR A 262 -7.72 -17.24 4.55
N ALA A 263 -7.88 -16.00 4.09
CA ALA A 263 -6.99 -14.91 4.45
C ALA A 263 -7.02 -14.61 5.96
N GLU A 264 -8.20 -14.67 6.58
CA GLU A 264 -8.38 -14.51 8.02
C GLU A 264 -7.76 -15.68 8.80
N ILE A 265 -7.97 -16.92 8.37
CA ILE A 265 -7.31 -18.10 8.95
C ILE A 265 -5.78 -17.95 8.92
N ILE A 266 -5.21 -17.55 7.77
CA ILE A 266 -3.78 -17.31 7.62
C ILE A 266 -3.32 -16.15 8.53
N ARG A 267 -4.12 -15.08 8.67
CA ARG A 267 -3.81 -13.95 9.56
C ARG A 267 -3.73 -14.41 11.02
N GLN A 268 -4.73 -15.14 11.50
CA GLN A 268 -4.76 -15.64 12.87
C GLN A 268 -3.59 -16.60 13.15
N TRP A 269 -3.32 -17.52 12.22
CA TRP A 269 -2.20 -18.44 12.32
C TRP A 269 -0.83 -17.73 12.34
N SER A 270 -0.65 -16.68 11.52
CA SER A 270 0.65 -16.02 11.38
C SER A 270 0.94 -14.93 12.42
N THR A 271 -0.09 -14.40 13.08
CA THR A 271 0.06 -13.32 14.06
C THR A 271 0.76 -13.84 15.31
N ASP A 272 1.87 -13.21 15.68
CA ASP A 272 2.72 -13.59 16.83
C ASP A 272 3.20 -15.05 16.80
N HIS A 273 3.28 -15.65 15.60
CA HIS A 273 3.71 -17.04 15.45
C HIS A 273 5.15 -17.21 15.97
N PRO A 274 5.42 -18.16 16.90
CA PRO A 274 6.70 -18.25 17.60
C PRO A 274 7.87 -18.50 16.64
N GLU A 275 7.64 -19.23 15.55
CA GLU A 275 8.68 -19.50 14.55
C GLU A 275 8.85 -18.39 13.50
N PHE A 276 7.77 -17.66 13.15
CA PHE A 276 7.72 -16.79 11.96
C PHE A 276 7.67 -15.28 12.29
N THR A 277 7.78 -14.94 13.56
CA THR A 277 7.86 -13.55 14.02
C THR A 277 9.18 -12.86 13.61
N TYR A 278 10.24 -13.64 13.34
CA TYR A 278 11.57 -13.13 12.93
C TYR A 278 12.14 -13.84 11.70
N LEU A 279 11.44 -13.75 10.57
CA LEU A 279 11.91 -14.27 9.28
C LEU A 279 13.17 -13.56 8.76
N PRO A 280 13.86 -14.11 7.74
CA PRO A 280 15.02 -13.44 7.13
C PRO A 280 14.68 -12.06 6.54
N ARG A 281 13.47 -11.88 5.99
CA ARG A 281 12.95 -10.62 5.47
C ARG A 281 11.42 -10.61 5.47
N LYS A 282 10.81 -9.48 5.10
CA LYS A 282 9.35 -9.35 4.90
C LYS A 282 8.80 -10.47 4.03
N PHE A 283 7.67 -11.04 4.44
CA PHE A 283 7.01 -12.15 3.75
C PHE A 283 5.56 -11.79 3.45
N LYS A 284 5.12 -11.96 2.20
CA LYS A 284 3.83 -11.50 1.70
C LYS A 284 3.05 -12.68 1.15
N ILE A 285 1.82 -12.83 1.62
CA ILE A 285 0.88 -13.83 1.12
C ILE A 285 -0.26 -13.10 0.41
N ALA A 286 -0.74 -13.67 -0.69
CA ALA A 286 -1.98 -13.25 -1.35
C ALA A 286 -2.78 -14.46 -1.81
N ILE A 287 -4.11 -14.33 -1.76
CA ILE A 287 -5.06 -15.35 -2.18
C ILE A 287 -6.11 -14.74 -3.10
N VAL A 288 -6.50 -15.45 -4.16
CA VAL A 288 -7.63 -15.08 -5.01
C VAL A 288 -8.63 -16.24 -5.06
N GLY A 289 -9.91 -15.89 -4.90
CA GLY A 289 -11.03 -16.84 -4.85
C GLY A 289 -11.74 -17.02 -6.18
N ALA A 290 -11.20 -16.49 -7.28
CA ALA A 290 -11.84 -16.43 -8.59
C ALA A 290 -10.86 -16.81 -9.72
N GLY A 291 -11.41 -17.11 -10.91
CA GLY A 291 -10.60 -17.50 -12.07
C GLY A 291 -9.72 -16.39 -12.65
N HIS A 292 -10.10 -15.12 -12.47
CA HIS A 292 -9.29 -13.97 -12.85
C HIS A 292 -8.48 -13.47 -11.66
N ASP A 293 -7.16 -13.33 -11.82
CA ASP A 293 -6.30 -12.79 -10.76
C ASP A 293 -6.49 -11.28 -10.63
N ARG A 294 -7.20 -10.89 -9.56
CA ARG A 294 -7.42 -9.50 -9.14
C ARG A 294 -6.60 -9.12 -7.89
N ALA A 295 -5.71 -9.98 -7.43
CA ALA A 295 -4.89 -9.79 -6.23
C ALA A 295 -3.38 -9.79 -6.50
N ALA A 296 -2.97 -10.00 -7.76
CA ALA A 296 -1.59 -10.13 -8.19
C ALA A 296 -0.84 -11.25 -7.44
N VAL A 297 -1.46 -12.41 -7.28
CA VAL A 297 -0.97 -13.46 -6.37
C VAL A 297 0.40 -13.98 -6.79
N ARG A 298 0.70 -14.02 -8.09
CA ARG A 298 1.96 -14.53 -8.62
C ARG A 298 3.17 -13.61 -8.39
N VAL A 299 3.01 -12.46 -7.75
CA VAL A 299 4.12 -11.58 -7.35
C VAL A 299 4.29 -11.47 -5.83
N HIS A 300 3.68 -12.39 -5.10
CA HIS A 300 3.80 -12.54 -3.65
C HIS A 300 4.81 -13.63 -3.27
N ASP A 301 5.25 -13.61 -2.01
CA ASP A 301 6.19 -14.63 -1.51
C ASP A 301 5.51 -16.01 -1.48
N ILE A 302 4.21 -16.06 -1.13
CA ILE A 302 3.27 -17.14 -1.44
C ILE A 302 2.06 -16.55 -2.18
N GLY A 303 1.69 -17.15 -3.31
CA GLY A 303 0.45 -16.87 -4.04
C GLY A 303 -0.46 -18.09 -4.01
N ILE A 304 -1.76 -17.87 -3.76
CA ILE A 304 -2.77 -18.92 -3.65
C ILE A 304 -3.90 -18.62 -4.65
N GLU A 305 -4.15 -19.55 -5.58
CA GLU A 305 -5.29 -19.47 -6.50
C GLU A 305 -6.28 -20.58 -6.17
N ALA A 306 -7.52 -20.23 -5.86
CA ALA A 306 -8.58 -21.22 -5.67
C ALA A 306 -9.22 -21.61 -7.01
N TYR A 307 -9.48 -22.89 -7.20
CA TYR A 307 -10.26 -23.41 -8.32
C TYR A 307 -11.03 -24.68 -7.92
N ARG A 308 -11.86 -25.20 -8.83
CA ARG A 308 -12.55 -26.48 -8.64
C ARG A 308 -11.82 -27.59 -9.40
N ASP A 309 -11.56 -28.68 -8.71
CA ASP A 309 -10.98 -29.88 -9.33
C ASP A 309 -11.98 -30.60 -10.26
N ALA A 310 -11.57 -31.74 -10.81
CA ALA A 310 -12.42 -32.56 -11.69
C ALA A 310 -13.69 -33.10 -10.99
N ALA A 311 -13.70 -33.21 -9.66
CA ALA A 311 -14.85 -33.63 -8.86
C ALA A 311 -15.74 -32.44 -8.43
N GLY A 312 -15.34 -31.21 -8.74
CA GLY A 312 -16.03 -29.98 -8.36
C GLY A 312 -15.68 -29.44 -6.96
N ALA A 313 -14.75 -30.10 -6.25
CA ALA A 313 -14.32 -29.71 -4.92
C ALA A 313 -13.32 -28.53 -5.00
N PRO A 314 -13.36 -27.59 -4.03
CA PRO A 314 -12.40 -26.50 -3.99
C PRO A 314 -11.00 -27.02 -3.66
N VAL A 315 -10.02 -26.59 -4.44
CA VAL A 315 -8.58 -26.87 -4.25
C VAL A 315 -7.77 -25.60 -4.48
N PHE A 316 -6.52 -25.61 -4.04
CA PHE A 316 -5.61 -24.49 -4.17
C PHE A 316 -4.39 -24.83 -5.04
N ARG A 317 -4.14 -23.99 -6.04
CA ARG A 317 -2.84 -23.91 -6.72
C ARG A 317 -1.93 -22.99 -5.92
N ILE A 318 -0.76 -23.48 -5.55
CA ILE A 318 0.20 -22.79 -4.69
C ILE A 318 1.43 -22.37 -5.50
N PHE A 319 1.80 -21.10 -5.36
CA PHE A 319 3.01 -20.51 -5.92
C PHE A 319 3.91 -19.95 -4.82
N ALA A 320 5.22 -19.93 -5.04
CA ALA A 320 6.15 -19.21 -4.16
C ALA A 320 7.29 -18.52 -4.92
N GLY A 321 7.91 -17.53 -4.26
CA GLY A 321 9.08 -16.85 -4.81
C GLY A 321 8.77 -15.68 -5.75
N GLY A 322 7.56 -15.14 -5.70
CA GLY A 322 7.26 -13.87 -6.36
C GLY A 322 7.86 -12.67 -5.63
N GLY A 323 7.98 -11.55 -6.32
CA GLY A 323 8.23 -10.26 -5.67
C GLY A 323 8.88 -9.22 -6.56
N LEU A 324 8.47 -7.96 -6.39
CA LEU A 324 8.77 -6.89 -7.34
C LEU A 324 10.00 -6.02 -7.03
N GLY A 325 10.48 -5.92 -5.78
CA GLY A 325 11.62 -5.03 -5.50
C GLY A 325 12.90 -5.44 -6.24
N ARG A 326 13.82 -4.51 -6.54
CA ARG A 326 15.09 -4.58 -7.30
C ARG A 326 15.19 -5.60 -8.44
N THR A 327 15.15 -6.88 -8.10
CA THR A 327 15.19 -7.99 -9.06
C THR A 327 13.81 -8.65 -9.10
N PRO A 328 12.91 -8.26 -10.01
CA PRO A 328 11.54 -8.78 -10.04
C PRO A 328 11.48 -10.26 -10.45
N TYR A 329 10.58 -11.02 -9.82
CA TYR A 329 10.27 -12.41 -10.15
C TYR A 329 8.77 -12.65 -10.15
N VAL A 330 8.31 -13.45 -11.11
CA VAL A 330 7.03 -14.16 -11.05
C VAL A 330 7.26 -15.44 -10.26
N ALA A 331 6.32 -15.77 -9.37
CA ALA A 331 6.38 -16.92 -8.51
C ALA A 331 6.38 -18.24 -9.30
N VAL A 332 7.09 -19.22 -8.78
CA VAL A 332 7.12 -20.60 -9.30
C VAL A 332 5.92 -21.35 -8.75
N GLN A 333 5.23 -22.11 -9.59
CA GLN A 333 4.20 -23.04 -9.14
C GLN A 333 4.84 -24.21 -8.37
N LEU A 334 4.43 -24.38 -7.12
CA LEU A 334 4.87 -25.47 -6.24
C LEU A 334 3.92 -26.66 -6.34
N ARG A 335 2.61 -26.41 -6.33
CA ARG A 335 1.57 -27.45 -6.28
C ARG A 335 0.31 -27.01 -7.02
N GLU A 336 -0.32 -27.95 -7.72
CA GLU A 336 -1.56 -27.73 -8.48
C GLU A 336 -2.79 -27.98 -7.60
N ASP A 337 -3.05 -29.22 -7.19
CA ASP A 337 -4.25 -29.61 -6.45
C ASP A 337 -3.99 -29.77 -4.94
N LEU A 338 -3.73 -28.68 -4.21
CA LEU A 338 -3.65 -28.76 -2.73
C LEU A 338 -5.07 -28.80 -2.13
N PRO A 339 -5.42 -29.84 -1.35
CA PRO A 339 -6.70 -29.87 -0.64
C PRO A 339 -6.80 -28.75 0.39
N VAL A 340 -8.01 -28.20 0.57
CA VAL A 340 -8.27 -27.13 1.55
C VAL A 340 -7.74 -27.44 2.97
N PRO A 341 -7.92 -28.67 3.52
CA PRO A 341 -7.40 -29.01 4.86
C PRO A 341 -5.89 -28.86 5.01
N GLU A 342 -5.14 -28.91 3.91
CA GLU A 342 -3.68 -28.92 3.90
C GLU A 342 -3.04 -27.53 3.76
N LEU A 343 -3.87 -26.48 3.64
CA LEU A 343 -3.42 -25.13 3.33
C LEU A 343 -2.35 -24.61 4.30
N LEU A 344 -2.63 -24.64 5.62
CA LEU A 344 -1.69 -24.13 6.61
C LEU A 344 -0.44 -25.00 6.71
N ARG A 345 -0.59 -26.33 6.73
CA ARG A 345 0.55 -27.27 6.75
C ARG A 345 1.51 -27.03 5.59
N TYR A 346 0.98 -26.82 4.38
CA TYR A 346 1.81 -26.56 3.21
C TYR A 346 2.46 -25.17 3.23
N CYS A 347 1.73 -24.14 3.69
CA CYS A 347 2.31 -22.81 3.92
C CYS A 347 3.45 -22.84 4.94
N GLU A 348 3.29 -23.63 6.00
CA GLU A 348 4.30 -23.82 7.04
C GLU A 348 5.55 -24.52 6.47
N ALA A 349 5.39 -25.57 5.66
CA ALA A 349 6.53 -26.23 4.99
C ALA A 349 7.35 -25.24 4.13
N ILE A 350 6.68 -24.38 3.34
CA ILE A 350 7.35 -23.34 2.54
C ILE A 350 8.12 -22.38 3.46
N LEU A 351 7.48 -21.94 4.55
CA LEU A 351 8.06 -20.98 5.49
C LEU A 351 9.23 -21.57 6.27
N ARG A 352 9.18 -22.84 6.67
CA ARG A 352 10.29 -23.54 7.36
C ARG A 352 11.52 -23.66 6.48
N VAL A 353 11.36 -24.08 5.22
CA VAL A 353 12.47 -24.12 4.25
C VAL A 353 13.06 -22.73 4.05
N TYR A 354 12.22 -21.70 3.91
CA TYR A 354 12.70 -20.32 3.79
C TYR A 354 13.39 -19.82 5.06
N ASN A 355 12.86 -20.13 6.25
CA ASN A 355 13.38 -19.67 7.52
C ASN A 355 14.76 -20.31 7.82
N ALA A 356 14.91 -21.60 7.49
CA ALA A 356 16.14 -22.34 7.68
C ALA A 356 17.26 -21.92 6.72
N LEU A 357 16.94 -21.68 5.44
CA LEU A 357 17.94 -21.44 4.38
C LEU A 357 18.07 -19.98 3.95
N GLY A 358 17.11 -19.13 4.32
CA GLY A 358 17.09 -17.74 3.91
C GLY A 358 18.25 -16.94 4.52
N ARG A 359 18.92 -16.16 3.66
CA ARG A 359 20.07 -15.34 4.06
C ARG A 359 19.70 -14.25 5.06
N ARG A 360 20.52 -14.09 6.11
CA ARG A 360 20.42 -13.01 7.10
C ARG A 360 21.62 -12.06 7.11
N ASP A 361 22.69 -12.43 6.40
CA ASP A 361 23.93 -11.67 6.24
C ASP A 361 23.80 -10.52 5.23
N ASN A 362 22.92 -10.65 4.24
CA ASN A 362 22.69 -9.64 3.21
C ASN A 362 21.19 -9.43 2.94
N MET A 363 20.65 -8.31 3.43
CA MET A 363 19.22 -7.98 3.30
C MET A 363 18.73 -7.87 1.84
N TYR A 364 19.61 -7.57 0.88
CA TYR A 364 19.26 -7.50 -0.54
C TYR A 364 19.11 -8.89 -1.19
N LYS A 365 19.63 -9.93 -0.54
CA LYS A 365 19.54 -11.33 -0.96
C LYS A 365 18.66 -12.19 -0.03
N ALA A 366 18.02 -11.58 0.96
CA ALA A 366 17.29 -12.27 2.02
C ALA A 366 15.86 -12.71 1.68
N ARG A 367 15.32 -12.39 0.50
CA ARG A 367 13.93 -12.74 0.12
C ARG A 367 13.86 -14.14 -0.50
N ILE A 368 12.77 -14.86 -0.25
CA ILE A 368 12.54 -16.22 -0.77
C ILE A 368 12.74 -16.33 -2.28
N LYS A 369 12.33 -15.32 -3.07
CA LYS A 369 12.58 -15.28 -4.53
C LYS A 369 14.05 -15.44 -4.93
N ILE A 370 14.97 -14.92 -4.11
CA ILE A 370 16.43 -15.05 -4.33
C ILE A 370 16.87 -16.47 -3.98
N LEU A 371 16.39 -17.01 -2.85
CA LEU A 371 16.66 -18.37 -2.43
C LEU A 371 16.23 -19.39 -3.50
N ILE A 372 15.00 -19.31 -4.01
CA ILE A 372 14.50 -20.20 -5.07
C ILE A 372 15.36 -20.09 -6.33
N ARG A 373 15.77 -18.87 -6.71
CA ARG A 373 16.65 -18.68 -7.88
C ARG A 373 18.04 -19.30 -7.69
N GLU A 374 18.63 -19.15 -6.51
CA GLU A 374 19.97 -19.68 -6.19
C GLU A 374 19.95 -21.22 -6.09
N MET A 375 18.90 -21.80 -5.49
CA MET A 375 18.72 -23.25 -5.38
C MET A 375 18.28 -23.92 -6.69
N LYS A 376 17.69 -23.14 -7.60
CA LYS A 376 16.84 -23.56 -8.72
C LYS A 376 15.45 -24.03 -8.26
N PRO A 377 14.39 -23.77 -9.05
CA PRO A 377 13.02 -24.12 -8.71
C PRO A 377 12.82 -25.58 -8.26
N GLU A 378 13.40 -26.53 -8.98
CA GLU A 378 13.18 -27.97 -8.77
C GLU A 378 13.73 -28.44 -7.42
N ALA A 379 14.89 -27.91 -7.01
CA ALA A 379 15.49 -28.23 -5.72
C ALA A 379 14.68 -27.63 -4.56
N PHE A 380 14.19 -26.40 -4.71
CA PHE A 380 13.33 -25.78 -3.70
C PHE A 380 12.00 -26.51 -3.55
N ILE A 381 11.33 -26.86 -4.67
CA ILE A 381 10.10 -27.66 -4.66
C ILE A 381 10.34 -28.98 -3.92
N LYS A 382 11.44 -29.69 -4.25
CA LYS A 382 11.78 -30.94 -3.57
C LYS A 382 11.93 -30.76 -2.06
N MET A 383 12.62 -29.71 -1.60
CA MET A 383 12.79 -29.47 -0.16
C MET A 383 11.48 -29.14 0.56
N VAL A 384 10.58 -28.41 -0.10
CA VAL A 384 9.24 -28.13 0.44
C VAL A 384 8.41 -29.42 0.54
N GLU A 385 8.42 -30.26 -0.49
CA GLU A 385 7.71 -31.54 -0.45
C GLU A 385 8.31 -32.52 0.57
N ASP A 386 9.63 -32.56 0.72
CA ASP A 386 10.30 -33.37 1.74
C ASP A 386 9.95 -32.89 3.17
N GLU A 387 9.98 -31.58 3.43
CA GLU A 387 9.54 -30.99 4.71
C GLU A 387 8.07 -31.33 4.96
N TYR A 388 7.19 -31.07 3.98
CA TYR A 388 5.76 -31.36 4.06
C TYR A 388 5.47 -32.83 4.35
N ALA A 389 6.19 -33.77 3.72
CA ALA A 389 6.04 -35.20 3.95
C ALA A 389 6.59 -35.65 5.32
N SER A 390 7.54 -34.91 5.90
CA SER A 390 8.10 -35.19 7.23
C SER A 390 7.18 -34.75 8.38
N MET A 391 6.31 -33.77 8.13
CA MET A 391 5.33 -33.28 9.09
C MET A 391 4.27 -34.36 9.38
N ALA A 392 3.84 -34.47 10.64
CA ALA A 392 2.82 -35.45 11.01
C ALA A 392 1.51 -35.20 10.23
N ALA A 393 0.85 -36.26 9.77
CA ALA A 393 -0.33 -36.15 8.90
C ALA A 393 -1.51 -35.37 9.52
N GLY A 394 -1.60 -35.31 10.86
CA GLY A 394 -2.62 -34.52 11.57
C GLY A 394 -2.17 -33.11 11.99
N TYR A 395 -0.93 -32.72 11.68
CA TYR A 395 -0.37 -31.45 12.13
C TYR A 395 -0.89 -30.28 11.27
N CYS A 396 -1.35 -29.21 11.93
CA CYS A 396 -1.74 -27.95 11.30
C CYS A 396 -2.77 -28.12 10.16
N LEU A 397 -3.69 -29.08 10.30
CA LEU A 397 -4.79 -29.27 9.37
C LEU A 397 -5.92 -28.26 9.64
N LEU A 398 -6.49 -27.73 8.56
CA LEU A 398 -7.76 -27.00 8.62
C LEU A 398 -8.91 -27.99 8.63
N THR A 399 -9.39 -28.32 9.83
CA THR A 399 -10.61 -29.13 9.98
C THR A 399 -11.84 -28.34 9.55
N ASP A 400 -12.88 -29.05 9.12
CA ASP A 400 -14.16 -28.41 8.79
C ASP A 400 -14.71 -27.60 9.98
N GLU A 401 -14.53 -28.10 11.21
CA GLU A 401 -14.93 -27.38 12.43
C GLU A 401 -14.22 -26.04 12.57
N MET A 402 -12.90 -25.98 12.35
CA MET A 402 -12.13 -24.73 12.40
C MET A 402 -12.59 -23.76 11.30
N VAL A 403 -12.77 -24.26 10.08
CA VAL A 403 -13.23 -23.44 8.95
C VAL A 403 -14.62 -22.89 9.22
N GLN A 404 -15.55 -23.70 9.73
CA GLN A 404 -16.90 -23.26 10.09
C GLN A 404 -16.91 -22.29 11.27
N ALA A 405 -16.04 -22.49 12.27
CA ALA A 405 -15.92 -21.58 13.41
C ALA A 405 -15.48 -20.17 12.98
N VAL A 406 -14.51 -20.07 12.06
CA VAL A 406 -14.10 -18.78 11.48
C VAL A 406 -15.18 -18.24 10.55
N ALA A 407 -15.79 -19.07 9.70
CA ALA A 407 -16.86 -18.65 8.80
C ALA A 407 -18.07 -18.07 9.56
N ALA A 408 -18.43 -18.65 10.70
CA ALA A 408 -19.53 -18.16 11.55
C ALA A 408 -19.29 -16.74 12.12
N ARG A 409 -18.04 -16.26 12.12
CA ARG A 409 -17.67 -14.89 12.53
C ARG A 409 -17.78 -13.88 11.40
N PHE A 410 -18.00 -14.31 10.15
CA PHE A 410 -18.33 -13.43 9.04
C PHE A 410 -19.86 -13.36 8.88
N PRO A 411 -20.50 -12.20 9.15
CA PRO A 411 -21.93 -12.08 8.99
C PRO A 411 -22.29 -12.16 7.51
N VAL A 412 -23.34 -12.92 7.20
CA VAL A 412 -23.92 -12.98 5.87
C VAL A 412 -25.07 -11.96 5.81
N PRO A 413 -24.93 -10.85 5.07
CA PRO A 413 -26.00 -9.87 4.98
C PRO A 413 -27.22 -10.43 4.24
N GLU A 414 -28.41 -9.95 4.63
CA GLU A 414 -29.61 -10.13 3.81
C GLU A 414 -29.57 -9.16 2.62
N PHE A 415 -30.07 -9.64 1.47
CA PHE A 415 -30.12 -8.87 0.24
C PHE A 415 -31.58 -8.68 -0.23
N PRO A 416 -32.38 -7.84 0.46
CA PRO A 416 -33.83 -7.78 0.24
C PRO A 416 -34.23 -7.07 -1.07
N ARG A 417 -33.39 -6.14 -1.56
CA ARG A 417 -33.67 -5.36 -2.78
C ARG A 417 -33.65 -6.23 -4.04
N GLN A 418 -34.57 -5.96 -4.96
CA GLN A 418 -34.66 -6.58 -6.28
C GLN A 418 -34.35 -5.54 -7.35
N ASP A 419 -33.99 -5.99 -8.56
CA ASP A 419 -33.79 -5.12 -9.74
C ASP A 419 -35.15 -4.77 -10.34
N THR A 420 -35.65 -3.56 -10.11
CA THR A 420 -36.93 -3.09 -10.70
C THR A 420 -36.74 -2.35 -12.02
N GLY A 421 -35.50 -2.22 -12.49
CA GLY A 421 -35.16 -1.55 -13.74
C GLY A 421 -34.96 -0.03 -13.62
N VAL A 422 -34.92 0.53 -12.40
CA VAL A 422 -34.69 1.97 -12.17
C VAL A 422 -33.37 2.40 -12.78
N LEU A 423 -32.31 1.61 -12.55
CA LEU A 423 -31.00 1.87 -13.14
C LEU A 423 -31.07 1.91 -14.66
N LYS A 424 -31.74 0.92 -15.28
CA LYS A 424 -31.83 0.82 -16.74
C LYS A 424 -32.44 2.09 -17.35
N SER A 425 -33.49 2.62 -16.74
CA SER A 425 -34.10 3.90 -17.17
C SER A 425 -33.14 5.07 -16.95
N ALA A 426 -32.52 5.19 -15.77
CA ALA A 426 -31.61 6.28 -15.45
C ALA A 426 -30.37 6.34 -16.38
N LEU A 427 -29.85 5.19 -16.83
CA LEU A 427 -28.74 5.12 -17.78
C LEU A 427 -29.08 5.69 -19.17
N LEU A 428 -30.35 5.72 -19.55
CA LEU A 428 -30.80 6.34 -20.81
C LEU A 428 -30.85 7.87 -20.71
N ASP A 429 -31.16 8.37 -19.52
CA ASP A 429 -31.37 9.81 -19.26
C ASP A 429 -30.07 10.53 -18.84
N ASP A 430 -29.12 9.83 -18.21
CA ASP A 430 -27.88 10.41 -17.70
C ASP A 430 -26.62 9.73 -18.30
N ARG A 431 -25.96 10.44 -19.22
CA ARG A 431 -24.71 9.98 -19.86
C ARG A 431 -23.53 9.91 -18.90
N ALA A 432 -23.48 10.74 -17.87
CA ALA A 432 -22.40 10.73 -16.89
C ALA A 432 -22.55 9.49 -15.98
N LEU A 433 -23.76 9.23 -15.50
CA LEU A 433 -24.10 7.99 -14.80
C LEU A 433 -23.77 6.77 -15.67
N ALA A 434 -24.18 6.76 -16.95
CA ALA A 434 -23.92 5.64 -17.84
C ALA A 434 -22.43 5.32 -17.99
N ARG A 435 -21.59 6.35 -18.09
CA ARG A 435 -20.14 6.19 -18.18
C ARG A 435 -19.54 5.71 -16.85
N TRP A 436 -19.94 6.32 -15.75
CA TRP A 436 -19.48 5.94 -14.42
C TRP A 436 -19.88 4.49 -14.08
N VAL A 437 -21.12 4.09 -14.33
CA VAL A 437 -21.56 2.70 -14.11
C VAL A 437 -20.76 1.73 -14.97
N LYS A 438 -20.52 2.04 -16.25
CA LYS A 438 -19.70 1.20 -17.12
C LYS A 438 -18.27 1.01 -16.59
N GLN A 439 -17.67 2.05 -16.00
CA GLN A 439 -16.26 2.03 -15.62
C GLN A 439 -16.01 1.61 -14.17
N ASN A 440 -16.88 2.03 -13.26
CA ASN A 440 -16.68 1.96 -11.81
C ASN A 440 -17.57 0.92 -11.13
N THR A 441 -18.11 -0.05 -11.86
CA THR A 441 -18.90 -1.12 -11.24
C THR A 441 -18.41 -2.50 -11.63
N HIS A 442 -18.65 -3.46 -10.73
CA HIS A 442 -18.29 -4.86 -10.93
C HIS A 442 -19.52 -5.76 -10.67
N PRO A 443 -19.76 -6.80 -11.50
CA PRO A 443 -20.85 -7.74 -11.29
C PRO A 443 -20.83 -8.41 -9.91
N HIS A 444 -22.02 -8.59 -9.35
CA HIS A 444 -22.23 -9.18 -8.02
C HIS A 444 -22.91 -10.56 -8.13
N LYS A 445 -22.59 -11.49 -7.23
CA LYS A 445 -23.18 -12.85 -7.23
C LYS A 445 -24.66 -12.88 -6.87
N GLN A 446 -25.10 -11.97 -6.00
CA GLN A 446 -26.51 -11.80 -5.67
C GLN A 446 -27.23 -10.99 -6.78
N PRO A 447 -28.32 -11.52 -7.36
CA PRO A 447 -29.16 -10.78 -8.29
C PRO A 447 -29.69 -9.48 -7.68
N GLY A 448 -29.77 -8.42 -8.49
CA GLY A 448 -30.23 -7.09 -8.04
C GLY A 448 -29.17 -6.22 -7.37
N TYR A 449 -27.98 -6.75 -7.12
CA TYR A 449 -26.86 -6.00 -6.54
C TYR A 449 -25.70 -5.85 -7.52
N ILE A 450 -24.79 -4.94 -7.20
CA ILE A 450 -23.59 -4.62 -7.94
C ILE A 450 -22.55 -4.01 -6.98
N SER A 451 -21.26 -4.24 -7.21
CA SER A 451 -20.21 -3.54 -6.47
C SER A 451 -19.88 -2.23 -7.17
N ALA A 452 -19.81 -1.13 -6.41
CA ALA A 452 -19.42 0.18 -6.91
C ALA A 452 -18.03 0.57 -6.40
N VAL A 453 -17.22 1.20 -7.23
CA VAL A 453 -15.83 1.57 -6.92
C VAL A 453 -15.70 3.09 -6.89
N ILE A 454 -15.22 3.60 -5.76
CA ILE A 454 -14.89 5.01 -5.54
C ILE A 454 -13.41 5.20 -5.85
N SER A 455 -13.14 5.98 -6.89
CA SER A 455 -11.76 6.33 -7.28
C SER A 455 -11.18 7.35 -6.30
N LEU A 456 -10.01 7.06 -5.76
CA LEU A 456 -9.19 8.00 -4.97
C LEU A 456 -8.08 8.63 -5.83
N LYS A 457 -8.34 8.73 -7.14
CA LYS A 457 -7.39 9.23 -8.13
C LYS A 457 -8.05 10.20 -9.10
N PRO A 458 -8.70 11.27 -8.60
CA PRO A 458 -9.16 12.33 -9.47
C PRO A 458 -7.98 12.97 -10.21
N VAL A 459 -8.25 13.57 -11.36
CA VAL A 459 -7.22 14.29 -12.13
C VAL A 459 -6.63 15.41 -11.27
N GLY A 460 -5.31 15.45 -11.13
CA GLY A 460 -4.60 16.39 -10.27
C GLY A 460 -4.60 16.01 -8.78
N GLY A 461 -5.34 14.99 -8.34
CA GLY A 461 -5.33 14.47 -6.97
C GLY A 461 -4.08 13.65 -6.64
N ILE A 462 -3.86 13.41 -5.34
CA ILE A 462 -2.80 12.51 -4.88
C ILE A 462 -3.35 11.08 -4.86
N ALA A 463 -2.79 10.21 -5.69
CA ALA A 463 -3.32 8.86 -5.87
C ALA A 463 -3.34 8.06 -4.56
N GLY A 464 -4.53 7.62 -4.16
CA GLY A 464 -4.74 6.79 -2.96
C GLY A 464 -4.89 7.56 -1.66
N ASP A 465 -4.76 8.90 -1.67
CA ASP A 465 -5.05 9.72 -0.49
C ASP A 465 -6.57 9.89 -0.33
N ALA A 466 -7.01 9.91 0.93
CA ALA A 466 -8.35 10.32 1.32
C ALA A 466 -8.25 11.22 2.55
N SER A 467 -8.92 12.37 2.53
CA SER A 467 -9.08 13.22 3.70
C SER A 467 -9.98 12.55 4.75
N ALA A 468 -9.89 13.00 6.01
CA ALA A 468 -10.77 12.56 7.08
C ALA A 468 -12.26 12.77 6.73
N ASP A 469 -12.57 13.89 6.09
CA ASP A 469 -13.94 14.22 5.71
C ASP A 469 -14.44 13.34 4.54
N GLU A 470 -13.59 13.03 3.56
CA GLU A 470 -13.91 12.03 2.53
C GLU A 470 -14.11 10.63 3.13
N MET A 471 -13.30 10.23 4.11
CA MET A 471 -13.48 8.97 4.83
C MET A 471 -14.83 8.92 5.56
N ASP A 472 -15.24 10.01 6.22
CA ASP A 472 -16.56 10.11 6.86
C ASP A 472 -17.71 10.07 5.83
N VAL A 473 -17.56 10.74 4.69
CA VAL A 473 -18.52 10.67 3.58
C VAL A 473 -18.65 9.23 3.07
N VAL A 474 -17.55 8.55 2.79
CA VAL A 474 -17.57 7.16 2.30
C VAL A 474 -18.19 6.23 3.34
N ALA A 475 -17.91 6.42 4.63
CA ALA A 475 -18.55 5.66 5.70
C ALA A 475 -20.09 5.86 5.70
N ASN A 476 -20.56 7.09 5.52
CA ASN A 476 -22.00 7.37 5.42
C ASN A 476 -22.63 6.74 4.17
N LEU A 477 -21.93 6.76 3.04
CA LEU A 477 -22.37 6.09 1.81
C LEU A 477 -22.43 4.57 1.98
N ALA A 478 -21.46 4.00 2.70
CA ALA A 478 -21.44 2.57 3.01
C ALA A 478 -22.64 2.18 3.89
N ASP A 479 -22.94 2.93 4.94
CA ASP A 479 -24.12 2.69 5.79
C ASP A 479 -25.42 2.78 4.99
N LYS A 480 -25.52 3.77 4.08
CA LYS A 480 -26.73 4.02 3.29
C LYS A 480 -26.94 3.02 2.16
N TYR A 481 -25.88 2.63 1.47
CA TYR A 481 -25.97 1.91 0.19
C TYR A 481 -25.25 0.57 0.13
N SER A 482 -24.40 0.25 1.12
CA SER A 482 -23.53 -0.94 1.07
C SER A 482 -23.48 -1.72 2.37
N LEU A 483 -24.56 -1.65 3.15
CA LEU A 483 -24.73 -2.43 4.39
C LEU A 483 -23.60 -2.16 5.41
N GLY A 484 -23.03 -0.96 5.36
CA GLY A 484 -21.93 -0.52 6.21
C GLY A 484 -20.58 -1.14 5.89
N GLU A 485 -20.40 -1.79 4.74
CA GLU A 485 -19.13 -2.39 4.30
C GLU A 485 -18.38 -1.50 3.30
N VAL A 486 -17.07 -1.39 3.49
CA VAL A 486 -16.13 -0.74 2.56
C VAL A 486 -14.95 -1.68 2.34
N ARG A 487 -14.39 -1.71 1.13
CA ARG A 487 -13.16 -2.45 0.87
C ARG A 487 -12.09 -1.59 0.23
N VAL A 488 -10.84 -1.90 0.50
CA VAL A 488 -9.66 -1.25 -0.06
C VAL A 488 -9.09 -2.15 -1.14
N SER A 489 -8.90 -1.60 -2.34
CA SER A 489 -8.27 -2.33 -3.44
C SER A 489 -6.75 -2.25 -3.37
N HIS A 490 -6.09 -3.27 -3.92
CA HIS A 490 -4.63 -3.24 -4.09
C HIS A 490 -4.18 -2.20 -5.13
N VAL A 491 -5.12 -1.60 -5.85
CA VAL A 491 -4.90 -0.46 -6.74
C VAL A 491 -5.19 0.89 -6.06
N GLN A 492 -5.35 0.94 -4.73
CA GLN A 492 -5.48 2.17 -3.92
C GLN A 492 -6.82 2.92 -4.08
N ASN A 493 -7.91 2.20 -4.39
CA ASN A 493 -9.28 2.74 -4.45
C ASN A 493 -10.17 2.09 -3.38
N LEU A 494 -11.40 2.61 -3.22
CA LEU A 494 -12.39 2.06 -2.27
C LEU A 494 -13.55 1.39 -3.02
N VAL A 495 -14.15 0.37 -2.41
CA VAL A 495 -15.27 -0.39 -2.97
C VAL A 495 -16.42 -0.41 -1.98
N LEU A 496 -17.62 -0.14 -2.50
CA LEU A 496 -18.91 -0.41 -1.86
C LEU A 496 -19.42 -1.74 -2.45
N PRO A 497 -19.23 -2.89 -1.77
CA PRO A 497 -19.39 -4.20 -2.39
C PRO A 497 -20.86 -4.59 -2.64
N HIS A 498 -21.79 -4.05 -1.87
CA HIS A 498 -23.17 -4.53 -1.79
C HIS A 498 -24.22 -3.46 -2.13
N VAL A 499 -24.08 -2.81 -3.29
CA VAL A 499 -25.03 -1.76 -3.70
C VAL A 499 -26.18 -2.34 -4.49
N ALA A 500 -27.42 -2.07 -4.09
CA ALA A 500 -28.58 -2.42 -4.89
C ALA A 500 -28.57 -1.61 -6.19
N LYS A 501 -28.82 -2.24 -7.33
CA LYS A 501 -28.77 -1.57 -8.64
C LYS A 501 -29.70 -0.37 -8.71
N ASP A 502 -30.89 -0.47 -8.14
CA ASP A 502 -31.87 0.62 -8.13
C ASP A 502 -31.43 1.84 -7.30
N ASP A 503 -30.48 1.66 -6.38
CA ASP A 503 -29.92 2.74 -5.56
C ASP A 503 -28.68 3.39 -6.23
N LEU A 504 -28.13 2.82 -7.31
CA LEU A 504 -26.96 3.37 -8.02
C LEU A 504 -27.14 4.82 -8.52
N PRO A 505 -28.28 5.23 -9.09
CA PRO A 505 -28.45 6.63 -9.51
C PRO A 505 -28.38 7.61 -8.33
N ALA A 506 -28.91 7.21 -7.16
CA ALA A 506 -28.85 8.02 -5.95
C ALA A 506 -27.44 8.06 -5.36
N LEU A 507 -26.74 6.91 -5.29
CA LEU A 507 -25.34 6.84 -4.90
C LEU A 507 -24.47 7.73 -5.81
N PHE A 508 -24.64 7.65 -7.12
CA PHE A 508 -23.89 8.47 -8.06
C PHE A 508 -24.09 9.97 -7.81
N LYS A 509 -25.33 10.40 -7.56
CA LYS A 509 -25.62 11.80 -7.20
C LYS A 509 -24.90 12.23 -5.92
N ASP A 510 -24.93 11.39 -4.88
CA ASP A 510 -24.25 11.68 -3.62
C ASP A 510 -22.72 11.73 -3.81
N LEU A 511 -22.16 10.84 -4.64
CA LEU A 511 -20.74 10.86 -5.03
C LEU A 511 -20.36 12.12 -5.81
N VAL A 512 -21.21 12.58 -6.74
CA VAL A 512 -20.99 13.82 -7.50
C VAL A 512 -20.97 15.01 -6.55
N GLN A 513 -21.91 15.09 -5.61
CA GLN A 513 -21.95 16.15 -4.60
C GLN A 513 -20.68 16.15 -3.71
N ALA A 514 -20.12 14.98 -3.42
CA ALA A 514 -18.91 14.83 -2.65
C ALA A 514 -17.60 15.00 -3.46
N GLY A 515 -17.66 15.13 -4.79
CA GLY A 515 -16.46 15.16 -5.63
C GLY A 515 -15.78 13.78 -5.82
N LEU A 516 -16.46 12.69 -5.49
CA LEU A 516 -15.93 11.32 -5.48
C LEU A 516 -16.43 10.45 -6.66
N ALA A 517 -17.03 11.07 -7.68
CA ALA A 517 -17.63 10.39 -8.84
C ALA A 517 -16.68 10.22 -10.04
N THR A 518 -15.35 10.27 -9.84
CA THR A 518 -14.37 10.11 -10.94
C THR A 518 -14.54 8.73 -11.61
N ASP A 519 -14.72 8.71 -12.92
CA ASP A 519 -15.07 7.53 -13.74
C ASP A 519 -13.85 6.92 -14.47
N ASN A 520 -12.77 6.65 -13.74
CA ASN A 520 -11.49 6.25 -14.35
C ASN A 520 -10.96 4.85 -14.00
N ILE A 521 -11.67 4.04 -13.22
CA ILE A 521 -11.16 2.76 -12.70
C ILE A 521 -10.63 1.86 -13.82
N GLY A 522 -9.35 1.47 -13.77
CA GLY A 522 -8.70 0.65 -14.81
C GLY A 522 -8.33 1.39 -16.11
N LEU A 523 -8.51 2.71 -16.18
CA LEU A 523 -8.06 3.56 -17.30
C LEU A 523 -6.68 4.16 -17.01
N VAL A 524 -6.11 4.83 -18.01
CA VAL A 524 -4.77 5.43 -17.95
C VAL A 524 -4.54 6.43 -16.80
N THR A 525 -5.61 7.03 -16.26
CA THR A 525 -5.52 7.97 -15.13
C THR A 525 -5.71 7.31 -13.76
N ASP A 526 -6.10 6.03 -13.70
CA ASP A 526 -6.16 5.22 -12.47
C ASP A 526 -4.75 4.72 -12.06
N ILE A 527 -3.81 5.66 -11.98
CA ILE A 527 -2.38 5.39 -11.84
C ILE A 527 -2.07 4.86 -10.44
N ILE A 528 -1.39 3.72 -10.33
CA ILE A 528 -0.85 3.27 -9.04
C ILE A 528 0.46 4.02 -8.79
N ALA A 529 0.54 4.78 -7.71
CA ALA A 529 1.74 5.54 -7.36
C ALA A 529 2.11 5.32 -5.90
N CYS A 530 3.40 5.04 -5.65
CA CYS A 530 3.91 5.12 -4.29
C CYS A 530 4.10 6.59 -3.86
N PRO A 531 4.23 6.89 -2.56
CA PRO A 531 4.46 8.27 -2.11
C PRO A 531 5.72 8.94 -2.70
N GLY A 532 6.75 8.17 -3.07
CA GLY A 532 7.99 8.71 -3.65
C GLY A 532 8.74 9.64 -2.69
N MET A 533 9.65 10.47 -3.23
CA MET A 533 10.51 11.36 -2.43
C MET A 533 9.74 12.50 -1.74
N ASP A 534 8.43 12.66 -2.00
CA ASP A 534 7.62 13.59 -1.22
C ASP A 534 7.46 13.16 0.24
N TYR A 535 7.56 11.86 0.55
CA TYR A 535 7.43 11.34 1.92
C TYR A 535 8.46 10.26 2.27
N CYS A 536 8.82 9.40 1.31
CA CYS A 536 9.61 8.20 1.57
C CYS A 536 11.11 8.48 1.66
N ALA A 537 11.73 8.16 2.80
CA ALA A 537 13.18 8.31 3.02
C ALA A 537 14.06 7.43 2.11
N LEU A 538 13.48 6.39 1.49
CA LEU A 538 14.19 5.47 0.58
C LEU A 538 14.08 5.85 -0.90
N ALA A 539 13.24 6.84 -1.23
CA ALA A 539 12.99 7.18 -2.62
C ALA A 539 14.17 7.94 -3.25
N THR A 540 14.30 7.76 -4.56
CA THR A 540 15.29 8.41 -5.44
C THR A 540 14.63 9.39 -6.42
N ALA A 541 13.30 9.35 -6.56
CA ALA A 541 12.53 10.33 -7.32
C ALA A 541 11.10 10.51 -6.76
N ARG A 542 10.46 11.65 -7.05
CA ARG A 542 9.06 11.95 -6.70
C ARG A 542 8.05 11.33 -7.65
N SER A 543 7.14 10.52 -7.10
CA SER A 543 6.14 9.78 -7.90
C SER A 543 4.82 10.53 -8.05
N ILE A 544 4.37 11.24 -7.02
CA ILE A 544 3.05 11.89 -6.99
C ILE A 544 2.95 13.01 -8.05
N PRO A 545 3.88 13.98 -8.14
CA PRO A 545 3.83 15.02 -9.18
C PRO A 545 3.91 14.47 -10.61
N LEU A 546 4.57 13.32 -10.79
CA LEU A 546 4.61 12.67 -12.10
C LEU A 546 3.26 12.03 -12.44
N ALA A 547 2.62 11.34 -11.49
CA ALA A 547 1.29 10.78 -11.68
C ALA A 547 0.27 11.87 -12.03
N GLN A 548 0.26 12.99 -11.29
CA GLN A 548 -0.63 14.13 -11.54
C GLN A 548 -0.48 14.66 -12.97
N ARG A 549 0.76 14.94 -13.42
CA ARG A 549 1.02 15.47 -14.76
C ARG A 549 0.64 14.50 -15.89
N ILE A 550 0.81 13.19 -15.68
CA ILE A 550 0.36 12.17 -16.65
C ILE A 550 -1.16 12.12 -16.70
N ALA A 551 -1.82 12.12 -15.53
CA ALA A 551 -3.27 12.11 -15.44
C ALA A 551 -3.90 13.35 -16.10
N GLU A 552 -3.39 14.55 -15.80
CA GLU A 552 -3.80 15.82 -16.42
C GLU A 552 -3.67 15.79 -17.95
N ARG A 553 -2.55 15.24 -18.45
CA ARG A 553 -2.31 15.15 -19.89
C ARG A 553 -3.26 14.19 -20.59
N LEU A 554 -3.54 13.03 -19.99
CA LEU A 554 -4.23 11.93 -20.66
C LEU A 554 -5.72 11.81 -20.33
N ALA A 555 -6.21 12.51 -19.31
CA ALA A 555 -7.62 12.53 -18.93
C ALA A 555 -8.58 12.80 -20.11
N PRO A 556 -8.30 13.75 -21.04
CA PRO A 556 -9.20 14.00 -22.16
C PRO A 556 -9.38 12.81 -23.13
N LYS A 557 -8.38 11.92 -23.21
CA LYS A 557 -8.35 10.77 -24.13
C LYS A 557 -8.55 9.41 -23.42
N GLN A 558 -8.74 9.39 -22.10
CA GLN A 558 -8.68 8.14 -21.32
C GLN A 558 -9.69 7.07 -21.76
N HIS A 559 -10.93 7.45 -22.10
CA HIS A 559 -11.94 6.49 -22.55
C HIS A 559 -11.70 6.02 -23.99
N GLU A 560 -11.05 6.84 -24.82
CA GLU A 560 -10.60 6.42 -26.15
C GLU A 560 -9.47 5.39 -26.03
N ILE A 561 -8.52 5.63 -25.12
CA ILE A 561 -7.42 4.70 -24.80
C ILE A 561 -7.99 3.37 -24.26
N GLY A 562 -8.96 3.42 -23.36
CA GLY A 562 -9.55 2.24 -22.73
C GLY A 562 -8.65 1.66 -21.62
N THR A 563 -8.85 0.38 -21.31
CA THR A 563 -8.20 -0.27 -20.16
C THR A 563 -6.68 -0.30 -20.28
N LEU A 564 -6.00 0.31 -19.30
CA LEU A 564 -4.54 0.45 -19.27
C LEU A 564 -4.05 0.71 -17.84
N HIS A 565 -3.01 -0.02 -17.42
CA HIS A 565 -2.41 0.16 -16.09
C HIS A 565 -1.06 0.86 -16.18
N VAL A 566 -0.97 2.05 -15.58
CA VAL A 566 0.27 2.81 -15.39
C VAL A 566 0.67 2.75 -13.93
N ASN A 567 1.88 2.27 -13.67
CA ASN A 567 2.36 2.01 -12.32
C ASN A 567 3.69 2.73 -12.08
N ILE A 568 3.76 3.55 -11.02
CA ILE A 568 4.90 4.44 -10.73
C ILE A 568 5.52 4.07 -9.39
N SER A 569 6.85 3.97 -9.35
CA SER A 569 7.60 3.91 -8.10
C SER A 569 8.81 4.82 -8.12
N GLY A 570 9.00 5.58 -7.06
CA GLY A 570 10.11 6.52 -6.91
C GLY A 570 11.47 5.87 -6.63
N CYS A 571 11.55 4.55 -6.56
CA CYS A 571 12.80 3.79 -6.44
C CYS A 571 12.60 2.30 -6.79
N ILE A 572 13.72 1.56 -6.78
CA ILE A 572 13.80 0.12 -7.07
C ILE A 572 12.96 -0.77 -6.15
N ASN A 573 12.42 -0.28 -5.03
CA ASN A 573 11.63 -1.10 -4.10
C ASN A 573 10.26 -1.53 -4.66
N ALA A 574 9.81 -0.89 -5.75
CA ALA A 574 8.59 -1.23 -6.49
C ALA A 574 7.30 -1.23 -5.65
N CYS A 575 7.16 -0.28 -4.72
CA CYS A 575 5.96 -0.15 -3.87
C CYS A 575 4.67 0.11 -4.66
N GLY A 576 4.76 0.84 -5.79
CA GLY A 576 3.65 1.06 -6.72
C GLY A 576 3.56 0.00 -7.83
N HIS A 577 4.22 -1.16 -7.66
CA HIS A 577 4.13 -2.30 -8.57
C HIS A 577 4.50 -2.01 -10.04
N HIS A 578 5.46 -1.11 -10.29
CA HIS A 578 5.83 -0.68 -11.65
C HIS A 578 6.23 -1.83 -12.60
N HIS A 579 6.84 -2.90 -12.10
CA HIS A 579 7.24 -4.03 -12.94
C HIS A 579 6.07 -4.82 -13.57
N VAL A 580 4.87 -4.71 -13.03
CA VAL A 580 3.67 -5.40 -13.53
C VAL A 580 2.57 -4.45 -14.03
N GLY A 581 2.89 -3.16 -14.14
CA GLY A 581 2.07 -2.25 -14.93
C GLY A 581 2.28 -2.53 -16.42
N HIS A 582 1.23 -2.36 -17.23
CA HIS A 582 1.38 -2.35 -18.69
C HIS A 582 2.46 -1.34 -19.10
N ILE A 583 2.46 -0.19 -18.40
CA ILE A 583 3.52 0.80 -18.42
C ILE A 583 4.04 0.97 -16.99
N GLY A 584 5.31 0.63 -16.78
CA GLY A 584 6.02 0.79 -15.52
C GLY A 584 6.97 1.98 -15.56
N LEU A 585 6.93 2.81 -14.51
CA LEU A 585 7.80 3.97 -14.33
C LEU A 585 8.63 3.81 -13.07
N LEU A 586 9.92 3.56 -13.24
CA LEU A 586 10.91 3.44 -12.17
C LEU A 586 11.73 4.72 -12.05
N GLY A 587 11.54 5.45 -10.97
CA GLY A 587 12.34 6.61 -10.62
C GLY A 587 13.75 6.23 -10.20
N VAL A 588 14.75 6.89 -10.78
CA VAL A 588 16.18 6.73 -10.46
C VAL A 588 16.82 8.11 -10.34
N ASP A 589 17.83 8.21 -9.48
CA ASP A 589 18.68 9.40 -9.40
C ASP A 589 19.85 9.24 -10.37
N LYS A 590 20.10 10.25 -11.20
CA LYS A 590 21.28 10.33 -12.06
C LYS A 590 21.98 11.65 -11.83
N ASN A 591 23.03 11.63 -10.98
CA ASN A 591 23.82 12.81 -10.62
C ASN A 591 22.97 13.94 -10.00
N GLY A 592 22.02 13.60 -9.13
CA GLY A 592 21.12 14.57 -8.49
C GLY A 592 19.90 14.97 -9.31
N GLU A 593 19.75 14.45 -10.54
CA GLU A 593 18.54 14.64 -11.34
C GLU A 593 17.60 13.44 -11.25
N GLU A 594 16.31 13.73 -11.07
CA GLU A 594 15.25 12.73 -11.13
C GLU A 594 15.00 12.33 -12.58
N VAL A 595 15.22 11.06 -12.91
CA VAL A 595 14.89 10.49 -14.23
C VAL A 595 14.10 9.18 -14.06
N TYR A 596 13.40 8.76 -15.10
CA TYR A 596 12.52 7.58 -15.06
C TYR A 596 12.90 6.56 -16.12
N GLN A 597 13.17 5.34 -15.65
CA GLN A 597 13.25 4.17 -16.51
C GLN A 597 11.83 3.69 -16.85
N ILE A 598 11.51 3.66 -18.14
CA ILE A 598 10.23 3.16 -18.65
C ILE A 598 10.34 1.66 -18.96
N THR A 599 9.35 0.89 -18.53
CA THR A 599 9.18 -0.53 -18.89
C THR A 599 7.82 -0.78 -19.51
N LEU A 600 7.73 -1.66 -20.51
CA LEU A 600 6.47 -2.04 -21.16
C LEU A 600 6.19 -3.55 -21.07
N GLY A 601 4.91 -3.90 -21.07
CA GLY A 601 4.42 -5.27 -21.17
C GLY A 601 4.35 -6.04 -19.86
N GLY A 602 4.40 -5.34 -18.72
CA GLY A 602 4.10 -5.94 -17.43
C GLY A 602 2.61 -6.27 -17.32
N ALA A 603 2.26 -7.32 -16.57
CA ALA A 603 0.89 -7.68 -16.26
C ALA A 603 0.84 -8.32 -14.86
N ALA A 604 -0.19 -8.03 -14.09
CA ALA A 604 -0.41 -8.58 -12.75
C ALA A 604 -1.49 -9.66 -12.70
N ASP A 605 -2.15 -9.93 -13.83
CA ASP A 605 -3.25 -10.88 -13.99
C ASP A 605 -2.76 -12.34 -14.01
N GLU A 606 -3.64 -13.29 -14.35
CA GLU A 606 -3.30 -14.72 -14.46
C GLU A 606 -2.23 -15.02 -15.52
N LYS A 607 -1.89 -14.04 -16.37
CA LYS A 607 -0.78 -14.07 -17.33
C LYS A 607 0.39 -13.21 -16.86
N ALA A 608 0.59 -13.15 -15.53
CA ALA A 608 1.59 -12.34 -14.86
C ALA A 608 2.93 -12.30 -15.61
N ALA A 609 3.37 -11.09 -15.92
CA ALA A 609 4.58 -10.84 -16.70
C ALA A 609 5.33 -9.63 -16.15
N ILE A 610 6.65 -9.67 -16.21
CA ILE A 610 7.52 -8.54 -15.84
C ILE A 610 7.75 -7.68 -17.09
N GLY A 611 7.47 -6.38 -16.97
CA GLY A 611 7.73 -5.40 -18.00
C GLY A 611 9.21 -5.29 -18.34
N LYS A 612 9.50 -5.04 -19.62
CA LYS A 612 10.87 -4.95 -20.14
C LYS A 612 11.30 -3.50 -20.29
N ILE A 613 12.55 -3.21 -19.94
CA ILE A 613 13.19 -1.93 -20.23
C ILE A 613 13.28 -1.76 -21.75
N ILE A 614 12.77 -0.65 -22.26
CA ILE A 614 12.69 -0.39 -23.72
C ILE A 614 13.75 0.60 -24.23
N GLY A 615 14.49 1.27 -23.36
CA GLY A 615 15.54 2.21 -23.75
C GLY A 615 16.11 2.99 -22.54
N PRO A 616 16.86 4.08 -22.77
CA PRO A 616 17.46 4.87 -21.70
C PRO A 616 16.41 5.54 -20.79
N ALA A 617 16.81 5.92 -19.57
CA ALA A 617 15.94 6.68 -18.69
C ALA A 617 15.61 8.07 -19.25
N VAL A 618 14.37 8.51 -19.04
CA VAL A 618 13.80 9.76 -19.54
C VAL A 618 13.79 10.82 -18.44
N PRO A 619 14.19 12.08 -18.69
CA PRO A 619 14.09 13.15 -17.71
C PRO A 619 12.65 13.32 -17.20
N THR A 620 12.47 13.55 -15.89
CA THR A 620 11.14 13.62 -15.26
C THR A 620 10.18 14.65 -15.89
N ALA A 621 10.71 15.74 -16.45
CA ALA A 621 9.92 16.75 -17.15
C ALA A 621 9.34 16.26 -18.49
N LYS A 622 9.97 15.26 -19.10
CA LYS A 622 9.68 14.73 -20.43
C LYS A 622 8.84 13.45 -20.43
N VAL A 623 8.74 12.78 -19.28
CA VAL A 623 7.95 11.55 -19.15
C VAL A 623 6.49 11.73 -19.61
N PRO A 624 5.75 12.81 -19.24
CA PRO A 624 4.38 12.96 -19.73
C PRO A 624 4.25 12.98 -21.26
N ASP A 625 5.18 13.67 -21.95
CA ASP A 625 5.21 13.73 -23.42
C ASP A 625 5.51 12.35 -24.04
N ALA A 626 6.45 11.61 -23.44
CA ALA A 626 6.79 10.25 -23.86
C ALA A 626 5.59 9.29 -23.73
N ILE A 627 4.82 9.39 -22.64
CA ILE A 627 3.63 8.54 -22.43
C ILE A 627 2.50 8.94 -23.39
N GLU A 628 2.32 10.22 -23.68
CA GLU A 628 1.37 10.66 -24.69
C GLU A 628 1.72 10.11 -26.08
N ALA A 629 2.98 10.24 -26.52
CA ALA A 629 3.43 9.69 -27.79
C ALA A 629 3.24 8.16 -27.87
N LEU A 630 3.49 7.45 -26.76
CA LEU A 630 3.20 6.03 -26.65
C LEU A 630 1.72 5.72 -26.87
N MET A 631 0.82 6.50 -26.25
CA MET A 631 -0.62 6.34 -26.40
C MET A 631 -1.11 6.64 -27.82
N GLU A 632 -0.55 7.66 -28.46
CA GLU A 632 -0.89 7.97 -29.86
C GLU A 632 -0.43 6.86 -30.82
N ALA A 633 0.74 6.28 -30.59
CA ALA A 633 1.20 5.11 -31.35
C ALA A 633 0.27 3.91 -31.13
N TYR A 634 -0.12 3.62 -29.88
CA TYR A 634 -1.09 2.57 -29.57
C TYR A 634 -2.42 2.77 -30.30
N LEU A 635 -3.02 3.96 -30.21
CA LEU A 635 -4.30 4.26 -30.85
C LEU A 635 -4.25 4.09 -32.38
N LYS A 636 -3.11 4.39 -33.02
CA LYS A 636 -2.90 4.20 -34.47
C LYS A 636 -2.70 2.74 -34.87
N LEU A 637 -2.12 1.92 -34.00
CA LEU A 637 -1.68 0.54 -34.30
C LEU A 637 -2.65 -0.54 -33.82
N ARG A 638 -3.55 -0.20 -32.89
CA ARG A 638 -4.51 -1.14 -32.32
C ARG A 638 -5.55 -1.56 -33.36
N GLU A 639 -5.96 -2.82 -33.26
CA GLU A 639 -7.17 -3.27 -33.93
C GLU A 639 -8.41 -2.80 -33.16
N THR A 640 -9.58 -2.83 -33.80
CA THR A 640 -10.84 -2.36 -33.18
C THR A 640 -11.11 -3.11 -31.88
N GLY A 641 -11.16 -2.38 -30.76
CA GLY A 641 -11.43 -2.95 -29.43
C GLY A 641 -10.23 -3.61 -28.76
N GLU A 642 -9.04 -3.61 -29.38
CA GLU A 642 -7.84 -4.23 -28.82
C GLU A 642 -7.26 -3.40 -27.67
N ARG A 643 -7.02 -4.02 -26.51
CA ARG A 643 -6.39 -3.37 -25.35
C ARG A 643 -4.90 -3.16 -25.60
N PHE A 644 -4.30 -2.15 -24.96
CA PHE A 644 -2.86 -1.87 -25.10
C PHE A 644 -1.97 -3.09 -24.88
N ILE A 645 -2.22 -3.87 -23.83
CA ILE A 645 -1.37 -5.03 -23.50
C ILE A 645 -1.43 -6.11 -24.57
N ASP A 646 -2.57 -6.27 -25.24
CA ASP A 646 -2.75 -7.25 -26.31
C ASP A 646 -2.07 -6.75 -27.59
N THR A 647 -2.22 -5.47 -27.95
CA THR A 647 -1.46 -4.82 -29.03
C THR A 647 0.05 -4.95 -28.81
N TYR A 648 0.53 -4.72 -27.60
CA TYR A 648 1.94 -4.87 -27.25
C TYR A 648 2.43 -6.32 -27.40
N ARG A 649 1.64 -7.30 -26.95
CA ARG A 649 1.96 -8.73 -27.11
C ARG A 649 2.02 -9.15 -28.58
N ARG A 650 1.18 -8.58 -29.44
CA ARG A 650 1.13 -8.85 -30.88
C ARG A 650 2.30 -8.20 -31.65
N LEU A 651 2.59 -6.93 -31.38
CA LEU A 651 3.56 -6.15 -32.16
C LEU A 651 4.96 -6.11 -31.57
N GLY A 652 5.12 -6.45 -30.28
CA GLY A 652 6.36 -6.26 -29.55
C GLY A 652 6.65 -4.79 -29.23
N ALA A 653 7.85 -4.52 -28.72
CA ALA A 653 8.20 -3.21 -28.17
C ALA A 653 8.60 -2.14 -29.20
N GLU A 654 9.06 -2.54 -30.39
CA GLU A 654 9.72 -1.62 -31.33
C GLU A 654 8.86 -0.43 -31.77
N PRO A 655 7.57 -0.58 -32.15
CA PRO A 655 6.75 0.56 -32.55
C PRO A 655 6.56 1.60 -31.43
N PHE A 656 6.44 1.11 -30.19
CA PHE A 656 6.23 1.91 -28.99
C PHE A 656 7.50 2.61 -28.53
N LYS A 657 8.63 1.90 -28.61
CA LYS A 657 9.96 2.45 -28.36
C LYS A 657 10.27 3.58 -29.34
N GLY A 658 10.01 3.38 -30.63
CA GLY A 658 10.18 4.42 -31.64
C GLY A 658 9.39 5.68 -31.33
N ALA A 659 8.14 5.55 -30.88
CA ALA A 659 7.31 6.68 -30.49
C ALA A 659 7.85 7.45 -29.28
N ILE A 660 8.28 6.74 -28.23
CA ILE A 660 8.81 7.35 -27.00
C ILE A 660 10.10 8.13 -27.25
N TYR A 661 11.02 7.60 -28.05
CA TYR A 661 12.33 8.25 -28.25
C TYR A 661 12.37 9.20 -29.44
N ALA A 662 11.29 9.30 -30.23
CA ALA A 662 11.15 10.35 -31.24
C ALA A 662 10.79 11.72 -30.64
N THR A 663 10.38 11.78 -29.36
CA THR A 663 10.06 13.04 -28.67
C THR A 663 11.31 13.76 -28.12
N HIS A 664 12.50 13.19 -28.29
CA HIS A 664 13.76 13.65 -27.69
C HIS A 664 14.91 13.72 -28.68
#